data_AF-A0A947HL18-F1
#
_entry.id   AF-A0A947HL18-F1
#
_cell.length_a   1.000
_cell.length_b   1.000
_cell.length_c   1.000
_cell.angle_alpha   90.00
_cell.angle_beta   90.00
_cell.angle_gamma   90.00
#
_symmetry.space_group_name_H-M   'P 1'
#
loop_
_entity.id
_entity.type
_entity.pdbx_description
1 polymer ?
#
loop_
_entity_poly.entity_id
_entity_poly.type
_entity_poly.pdbx_seq_one_letter_code
_entity_poly.pdbx_strand_id
1 'polypeptide(L)'
;MSRALTRWAIPLLLSGCSATGDATPGTDAAGDDTATAVDASAPAAVLSLTPSTVSFGAVVGGTAKVLSVLAVNVGTVPAWVGALTVVGSPDFHVLGVYDTTAEACAGLSEERLRPLPFTGPPGDTFCIDVEYRPFGGGDDVGLLQVNPPLEPTLALQEPIASAALQGYEIGPEIWLKPVALDFGPLDVGDQKELTFTIENQGDAELVIEAVRKGETDFEIFDAISVVPEVPADSVVAPSSTTGFKVTVRFNPTQNYPVTYSTIGFIEVLSNDADEPIAYVKVTAQTKSAKLQVTPTPLIDFGIVAETTPGSTRTVTFTNVGTADLEVTGLAIENNAENEFSIDDVVEDPLVIEPNNYRIVNLRYKNTGGAEGEVETAKLVFASSDLDPAAPTSVDLRASRVKEAFCVIELDPVKVDFGTIGYGFEKTMTLNIRNVGSAPCSPFSVSVGDGPDPSQPGSPPGNCEIPNGDKSGTFIVTNEPPAIKDLLQPGQSLPLQVKFAPTASIWSSISLDGLTTLPGIVHVTMLDYANPDVVNGTDYTVVSAPPGKIGDEVICNLEAKSGVANMAAIPTEVAFEKTTVGCASKMTDITLHNTGAAPLDVCGITLNSCGPEFKLKNIPAIPPCVDGAGGIKLAEAAPILFGVVYVPQDTSKDGCAIVVTSGDAETTSLTIPLSGEGASSWAQTDSFTQLSGQVVDVLFVVDENLPLTQSPAHLEAEFNGLASEVASWPASVHVGVISNNIASQGPEVGRLRTAGAGQPRFLTGGASGGAALVATLEALGAPGGVLGGGLDAAWRALSFPNTAPPADPPKSCNVDSDCTKPQVCVQSVLNAGTTVCAGWNWEFFREDAALELVFISDVEDSSLGNLSFYIDVLKNVKGPGESDLVRAHAVVGDSGTGCESTAGKAFPGDRYIEVATQLGGKVGSICASTWASVLSKTPGSPFGLDTHFPLTRAPLPETIDVVVAGDTCTTGWEYQEDTSAILFDANGPCMPQENETIEITYNALCYSE
;
A
#
# COMPACT_ATOMS: atom_id res chain seq x y z
N MET A 1 -31.96 21.78 -32.18
CA MET A 1 -31.94 20.32 -31.94
C MET A 1 -32.19 20.10 -30.46
N SER A 2 -33.15 19.22 -30.17
CA SER A 2 -33.73 19.00 -28.85
C SER A 2 -32.84 18.13 -27.97
N ARG A 3 -32.69 18.49 -26.69
CA ARG A 3 -33.07 17.63 -25.56
C ARG A 3 -33.02 18.42 -24.24
N ALA A 4 -34.20 18.56 -23.66
CA ALA A 4 -34.45 19.06 -22.31
C ALA A 4 -34.06 18.00 -21.28
N LEU A 5 -33.53 18.45 -20.14
CA LEU A 5 -33.39 17.64 -18.93
C LEU A 5 -34.44 18.09 -17.90
N THR A 6 -35.35 17.18 -17.65
CA THR A 6 -36.45 17.26 -16.69
C THR A 6 -35.92 16.88 -15.31
N ARG A 7 -35.97 17.80 -14.33
CA ARG A 7 -35.75 17.47 -12.91
C ARG A 7 -37.01 16.81 -12.35
N TRP A 8 -36.86 15.62 -11.77
CA TRP A 8 -37.87 14.97 -10.95
C TRP A 8 -37.74 15.49 -9.52
N ALA A 9 -38.77 16.19 -9.05
CA ALA A 9 -38.99 16.47 -7.64
C ALA A 9 -39.87 15.35 -7.07
N ILE A 10 -39.44 14.71 -5.98
CA ILE A 10 -40.27 13.80 -5.18
C ILE A 10 -40.79 14.60 -3.98
N PRO A 11 -42.13 14.77 -3.84
CA PRO A 11 -42.74 15.42 -2.69
C PRO A 11 -43.05 14.38 -1.61
N LEU A 12 -42.61 14.63 -0.37
CA LEU A 12 -43.11 13.88 0.79
C LEU A 12 -44.43 14.51 1.26
N LEU A 13 -45.50 13.77 1.00
CA LEU A 13 -46.88 14.02 1.42
C LEU A 13 -47.04 13.71 2.91
N LEU A 14 -47.18 14.75 3.74
CA LEU A 14 -47.91 14.65 5.01
C LEU A 14 -49.41 14.75 4.71
N SER A 15 -50.13 13.65 4.89
CA SER A 15 -51.60 13.64 4.90
C SER A 15 -52.09 13.82 6.34
N GLY A 16 -53.04 14.75 6.52
CA GLY A 16 -53.37 15.35 7.80
C GLY A 16 -54.55 14.71 8.53
N CYS A 17 -54.74 15.19 9.76
CA CYS A 17 -56.04 15.17 10.42
C CYS A 17 -56.30 16.59 10.95
N SER A 18 -57.44 17.15 10.54
CA SER A 18 -57.88 18.51 10.82
C SER A 18 -58.39 18.66 12.26
N ALA A 19 -58.07 19.78 12.90
CA ALA A 19 -58.90 20.32 13.98
C ALA A 19 -59.01 21.84 13.83
N THR A 20 -60.11 22.29 13.25
CA THR A 20 -60.65 23.64 13.42
C THR A 20 -61.38 23.69 14.76
N GLY A 21 -61.10 24.67 15.62
CA GLY A 21 -61.90 24.85 16.84
C GLY A 21 -61.36 25.88 17.82
N ASP A 22 -61.84 27.10 17.63
CA ASP A 22 -61.84 28.28 18.50
C ASP A 22 -61.85 28.02 20.02
N ALA A 23 -61.14 28.88 20.77
CA ALA A 23 -61.09 28.89 22.23
C ALA A 23 -62.32 29.59 22.85
N THR A 24 -62.90 29.01 23.90
CA THR A 24 -63.55 29.76 25.00
C THR A 24 -63.38 29.05 26.35
N PRO A 25 -63.35 29.78 27.48
CA PRO A 25 -62.96 29.26 28.80
C PRO A 25 -64.16 28.89 29.70
N GLY A 26 -64.01 27.85 30.53
CA GLY A 26 -65.05 27.44 31.49
C GLY A 26 -64.55 26.53 32.63
N THR A 27 -64.34 27.15 33.79
CA THR A 27 -64.52 26.75 35.20
C THR A 27 -64.78 25.27 35.64
N ASP A 28 -64.08 24.93 36.73
CA ASP A 28 -64.47 24.13 37.91
C ASP A 28 -64.41 22.58 37.95
N ALA A 29 -63.48 22.12 38.80
CA ALA A 29 -63.61 21.15 39.91
C ALA A 29 -63.66 19.60 39.67
N ALA A 30 -62.63 18.97 40.28
CA ALA A 30 -62.63 17.76 41.12
C ALA A 30 -62.80 16.34 40.51
N GLY A 31 -61.66 15.63 40.45
CA GLY A 31 -61.44 14.30 41.03
C GLY A 31 -61.97 13.05 40.32
N ASP A 32 -61.07 12.19 39.82
CA ASP A 32 -60.97 10.80 40.27
C ASP A 32 -59.61 10.19 39.89
N ASP A 33 -59.15 9.30 40.75
CA ASP A 33 -57.84 8.68 40.86
C ASP A 33 -57.86 7.30 40.20
N THR A 34 -57.03 7.06 39.19
CA THR A 34 -56.47 5.71 38.94
C THR A 34 -55.10 5.83 38.31
N ALA A 35 -54.08 5.74 39.15
CA ALA A 35 -52.72 5.41 38.76
C ALA A 35 -52.65 4.04 38.06
N THR A 36 -51.99 4.00 36.90
CA THR A 36 -51.36 2.79 36.35
C THR A 36 -49.85 2.98 36.37
N ALA A 37 -49.21 2.05 37.09
CA ALA A 37 -47.80 1.83 37.36
C ALA A 37 -46.77 2.56 36.47
N VAL A 38 -45.93 3.33 37.15
CA VAL A 38 -44.58 3.72 36.71
C VAL A 38 -43.70 2.48 36.78
N ASP A 39 -43.14 2.08 35.63
CA ASP A 39 -41.96 1.23 35.59
C ASP A 39 -40.75 2.09 35.95
N ALA A 40 -39.98 1.64 36.95
CA ALA A 40 -38.86 2.37 37.51
C ALA A 40 -37.59 2.04 36.73
N SER A 41 -37.38 2.72 35.60
CA SER A 41 -36.06 2.81 34.97
C SER A 41 -35.10 3.54 35.91
N ALA A 42 -33.84 3.09 35.96
CA ALA A 42 -32.78 3.71 36.76
C ALA A 42 -32.73 5.25 36.60
N PRO A 43 -32.33 5.99 37.64
CA PRO A 43 -32.31 7.44 37.55
C PRO A 43 -31.26 7.92 36.52
N ALA A 44 -31.71 8.43 35.38
CA ALA A 44 -30.84 9.01 34.36
C ALA A 44 -30.73 10.53 34.54
N ALA A 45 -29.51 11.06 34.48
CA ALA A 45 -29.26 12.48 34.27
C ALA A 45 -29.51 12.80 32.80
N VAL A 46 -30.60 13.49 32.48
CA VAL A 46 -31.01 13.80 31.10
C VAL A 46 -31.15 15.30 30.95
N LEU A 47 -30.36 15.89 30.06
CA LEU A 47 -30.50 17.29 29.67
C LEU A 47 -31.27 17.38 28.36
N SER A 48 -32.32 18.20 28.33
CA SER A 48 -33.02 18.57 27.10
C SER A 48 -32.48 19.90 26.61
N LEU A 49 -32.02 19.94 25.35
CA LEU A 49 -31.54 21.15 24.68
C LEU A 49 -32.59 21.67 23.70
N THR A 50 -32.96 22.94 23.84
CA THR A 50 -33.95 23.61 23.00
C THR A 50 -33.36 24.90 22.40
N PRO A 51 -33.30 25.03 21.06
CA PRO A 51 -33.65 24.01 20.06
C PRO A 51 -32.62 22.88 20.00
N SER A 52 -33.03 21.68 19.57
CA SER A 52 -32.12 20.57 19.27
C SER A 52 -31.33 20.77 17.96
N THR A 53 -31.73 21.77 17.14
CA THR A 53 -31.00 22.23 15.97
C THR A 53 -30.83 23.76 15.96
N VAL A 54 -29.57 24.13 16.17
CA VAL A 54 -28.75 25.32 15.95
C VAL A 54 -28.70 25.99 14.58
N SER A 55 -29.78 26.54 14.00
CA SER A 55 -29.65 27.20 12.68
C SER A 55 -29.23 28.67 12.78
N PHE A 56 -27.97 28.96 12.45
CA PHE A 56 -27.45 30.30 12.29
C PHE A 56 -27.87 30.94 10.95
N GLY A 57 -28.28 30.11 9.98
CA GLY A 57 -28.62 30.55 8.64
C GLY A 57 -27.41 31.17 7.94
N ALA A 58 -27.69 32.01 6.95
CA ALA A 58 -26.66 32.60 6.12
C ALA A 58 -25.96 33.76 6.85
N VAL A 59 -24.63 33.72 6.96
CA VAL A 59 -23.80 34.71 7.67
C VAL A 59 -22.68 35.16 6.73
N VAL A 60 -22.42 36.48 6.70
CA VAL A 60 -21.42 37.05 5.79
C VAL A 60 -20.01 36.71 6.31
N GLY A 61 -19.13 36.27 5.41
CA GLY A 61 -17.71 36.01 5.70
C GLY A 61 -17.05 37.14 6.47
N GLY A 62 -16.30 36.81 7.53
CA GLY A 62 -15.65 37.79 8.41
C GLY A 62 -16.56 38.49 9.43
N THR A 63 -17.85 38.11 9.50
CA THR A 63 -18.77 38.54 10.58
C THR A 63 -19.07 37.40 11.56
N ALA A 64 -19.76 37.69 12.66
CA ALA A 64 -20.12 36.70 13.68
C ALA A 64 -21.61 36.79 14.02
N LYS A 65 -22.23 35.63 14.29
CA LYS A 65 -23.60 35.55 14.79
C LYS A 65 -23.64 34.68 16.04
N VAL A 66 -24.29 35.17 17.11
CA VAL A 66 -24.44 34.44 18.37
C VAL A 66 -25.89 34.01 18.54
N LEU A 67 -26.11 32.75 18.89
CA LEU A 67 -27.41 32.19 19.26
C LEU A 67 -27.28 31.41 20.57
N SER A 68 -28.36 31.40 21.35
CA SER A 68 -28.41 30.74 22.65
C SER A 68 -29.23 29.46 22.60
N VAL A 69 -28.77 28.42 23.30
CA VAL A 69 -29.48 27.15 23.53
C VAL A 69 -29.93 27.08 24.98
N LEU A 70 -31.21 26.80 25.21
CA LEU A 70 -31.74 26.55 26.55
C LEU A 70 -31.53 25.07 26.90
N ALA A 71 -30.87 24.82 28.02
CA ALA A 71 -30.69 23.50 28.60
C ALA A 71 -31.53 23.33 29.86
N VAL A 72 -32.25 22.22 29.96
CA VAL A 72 -33.08 21.88 31.12
C VAL A 72 -32.78 20.46 31.58
N ASN A 73 -32.48 20.26 32.86
CA ASN A 73 -32.41 18.92 33.43
C ASN A 73 -33.82 18.34 33.61
N VAL A 74 -34.24 17.50 32.67
CA VAL A 74 -35.54 16.81 32.68
C VAL A 74 -35.47 15.42 33.32
N GLY A 75 -34.27 14.99 33.71
CA GLY A 75 -34.04 13.73 34.42
C GLY A 75 -34.52 13.74 35.86
N THR A 76 -34.45 12.58 36.51
CA THR A 76 -34.87 12.39 37.91
C THR A 76 -33.71 12.50 38.92
N VAL A 77 -32.48 12.68 38.43
CA VAL A 77 -31.26 12.91 39.23
C VAL A 77 -30.47 14.12 38.76
N PRO A 78 -29.55 14.65 39.60
CA PRO A 78 -28.72 15.78 39.20
C PRO A 78 -27.81 15.47 37.99
N ALA A 79 -27.76 16.37 37.02
CA ALA A 79 -26.87 16.29 35.87
C ALA A 79 -25.52 16.96 36.18
N TRP A 80 -24.42 16.24 35.97
CA TRP A 80 -23.09 16.74 36.27
C TRP A 80 -22.43 17.28 35.00
N VAL A 81 -22.46 18.60 34.80
CA VAL A 81 -21.93 19.25 33.60
C VAL A 81 -20.47 19.63 33.83
N GLY A 82 -19.57 19.05 33.04
CA GLY A 82 -18.12 19.23 33.15
C GLY A 82 -17.51 20.13 32.10
N ALA A 83 -17.85 19.90 30.83
CA ALA A 83 -17.33 20.66 29.71
C ALA A 83 -18.40 20.80 28.63
N LEU A 84 -18.29 21.84 27.81
CA LEU A 84 -19.02 21.95 26.56
C LEU A 84 -18.02 21.94 25.42
N THR A 85 -18.27 21.08 24.44
CA THR A 85 -17.44 20.95 23.24
C THR A 85 -18.29 21.12 22.01
N VAL A 86 -17.70 21.61 20.94
CA VAL A 86 -18.31 21.54 19.61
C VAL A 86 -17.45 20.60 18.78
N VAL A 87 -18.09 19.65 18.11
CA VAL A 87 -17.48 18.71 17.18
C VAL A 87 -18.02 19.00 15.79
N GLY A 88 -17.17 19.10 14.77
CA GLY A 88 -17.56 19.51 13.41
C GLY A 88 -16.80 20.75 12.96
N SER A 89 -17.49 21.68 12.30
CA SER A 89 -16.87 22.91 11.76
C SER A 89 -16.19 23.73 12.87
N PRO A 90 -14.95 24.20 12.65
CA PRO A 90 -14.22 25.05 13.59
C PRO A 90 -14.86 26.44 13.75
N ASP A 91 -15.81 26.81 12.90
CA ASP A 91 -16.43 28.13 12.87
C ASP A 91 -17.45 28.32 14.01
N PHE A 92 -17.77 27.25 14.74
CA PHE A 92 -18.63 27.29 15.91
C PHE A 92 -17.83 27.31 17.22
N HIS A 93 -18.15 28.26 18.10
CA HIS A 93 -17.49 28.43 19.40
C HIS A 93 -18.48 28.63 20.53
N VAL A 94 -18.30 27.92 21.65
CA VAL A 94 -19.09 28.17 22.88
C VAL A 94 -18.51 29.39 23.59
N LEU A 95 -19.31 30.44 23.74
CA LEU A 95 -18.90 31.66 24.45
C LEU A 95 -19.05 31.52 25.97
N GLY A 96 -20.04 30.76 26.43
CA GLY A 96 -20.23 30.55 27.87
C GLY A 96 -21.57 29.91 28.21
N VAL A 97 -21.68 29.54 29.50
CA VAL A 97 -22.90 29.04 30.12
C VAL A 97 -23.42 30.10 31.09
N TYR A 98 -24.73 30.32 31.14
CA TYR A 98 -25.34 31.38 31.94
C TYR A 98 -26.55 30.86 32.73
N ASP A 99 -26.67 31.25 34.00
CA ASP A 99 -27.83 30.93 34.81
C ASP A 99 -29.08 31.65 34.29
N THR A 100 -30.21 30.94 34.23
CA THR A 100 -31.51 31.53 33.87
C THR A 100 -32.64 31.12 34.79
N THR A 101 -33.57 32.06 35.01
CA THR A 101 -34.83 31.87 35.72
C THR A 101 -36.03 31.97 34.79
N ALA A 102 -35.79 32.19 33.49
CA ALA A 102 -36.80 32.32 32.46
C ALA A 102 -36.87 31.07 31.59
N GLU A 103 -38.06 30.77 31.06
CA GLU A 103 -38.33 29.69 30.09
C GLU A 103 -37.64 29.92 28.72
N ALA A 104 -36.85 30.99 28.58
CA ALA A 104 -36.10 31.33 27.38
C ALA A 104 -34.79 32.04 27.73
N CYS A 105 -33.81 31.94 26.83
CA CYS A 105 -32.53 32.63 26.95
C CYS A 105 -32.65 34.10 26.52
N ALA A 106 -32.77 34.99 27.51
CA ALA A 106 -32.84 36.44 27.30
C ALA A 106 -32.05 37.21 28.38
N GLY A 107 -31.43 38.32 27.95
CA GLY A 107 -30.67 39.21 28.84
C GLY A 107 -29.46 38.53 29.48
N LEU A 108 -28.70 37.76 28.69
CA LEU A 108 -27.47 37.11 29.11
C LEU A 108 -26.36 38.17 29.22
N SER A 109 -25.65 38.15 30.33
CA SER A 109 -24.56 39.08 30.64
C SER A 109 -23.51 38.34 31.47
N GLU A 110 -22.26 38.80 31.46
CA GLU A 110 -21.16 38.17 32.23
C GLU A 110 -21.48 38.01 33.72
N GLU A 111 -22.31 38.88 34.32
CA GLU A 111 -22.75 38.77 35.72
C GLU A 111 -23.56 37.49 36.03
N ARG A 112 -24.08 36.81 35.01
CA ARG A 112 -24.86 35.57 35.11
C ARG A 112 -24.08 34.33 34.64
N LEU A 113 -22.79 34.48 34.34
CA LEU A 113 -21.95 33.39 33.87
C LEU A 113 -21.89 32.28 34.95
N ARG A 114 -22.24 31.07 34.54
CA ARG A 114 -22.22 29.88 35.38
C ARG A 114 -20.90 29.13 35.12
N PRO A 115 -20.00 29.04 36.12
CA PRO A 115 -18.72 28.37 35.93
C PRO A 115 -18.88 26.85 35.83
N LEU A 116 -18.05 26.23 35.00
CA LEU A 116 -17.91 24.78 34.88
C LEU A 116 -16.75 24.27 35.78
N PRO A 117 -16.82 23.04 36.32
CA PRO A 117 -17.96 22.12 36.28
C PRO A 117 -19.04 22.51 37.30
N PHE A 118 -20.29 22.12 37.05
CA PHE A 118 -21.38 22.28 38.03
C PHE A 118 -22.33 21.08 38.03
N THR A 119 -23.10 20.94 39.10
CA THR A 119 -24.15 19.92 39.21
C THR A 119 -25.52 20.59 39.21
N GLY A 120 -26.36 20.27 38.23
CA GLY A 120 -27.70 20.81 38.08
C GLY A 120 -28.76 19.85 38.60
N PRO A 121 -29.54 20.18 39.65
CA PRO A 121 -30.63 19.32 40.12
C PRO A 121 -31.72 19.12 39.07
N PRO A 122 -32.62 18.12 39.22
CA PRO A 122 -33.82 18.02 38.38
C PRO A 122 -34.59 19.34 38.31
N GLY A 123 -34.91 19.78 37.10
CA GLY A 123 -35.56 21.07 36.80
C GLY A 123 -34.62 22.28 36.69
N ASP A 124 -33.29 22.10 36.86
CA ASP A 124 -32.32 23.18 36.66
C ASP A 124 -32.28 23.65 35.20
N THR A 125 -32.15 24.97 35.01
CA THR A 125 -32.21 25.63 33.70
C THR A 125 -31.05 26.58 33.50
N PHE A 126 -30.36 26.45 32.38
CA PHE A 126 -29.25 27.34 32.00
C PHE A 126 -29.18 27.54 30.49
N CYS A 127 -28.50 28.60 30.07
CA CYS A 127 -28.33 28.97 28.67
C CYS A 127 -26.89 28.76 28.22
N ILE A 128 -26.71 28.33 26.97
CA ILE A 128 -25.41 28.14 26.33
C ILE A 128 -25.35 29.08 25.13
N ASP A 129 -24.43 30.02 25.11
CA ASP A 129 -24.20 30.87 23.93
C ASP A 129 -23.19 30.20 23.00
N VAL A 130 -23.60 30.05 21.74
CA VAL A 130 -22.76 29.56 20.65
C VAL A 130 -22.62 30.67 19.62
N GLU A 131 -21.38 31.01 19.29
CA GLU A 131 -21.01 31.92 18.22
C GLU A 131 -20.69 31.13 16.95
N TYR A 132 -21.15 31.60 15.80
CA TYR A 132 -20.76 31.13 14.47
C TYR A 132 -20.02 32.25 13.73
N ARG A 133 -18.79 31.97 13.30
CA ARG A 133 -17.90 32.84 12.52
C ARG A 133 -17.45 32.11 11.24
N PRO A 134 -18.23 32.18 10.14
CA PRO A 134 -17.90 31.46 8.92
C PRO A 134 -16.55 31.90 8.32
N PHE A 135 -15.78 30.92 7.84
CA PHE A 135 -14.56 31.14 7.07
C PHE A 135 -14.29 30.00 6.06
N GLY A 136 -14.08 30.35 4.78
CA GLY A 136 -13.65 29.41 3.73
C GLY A 136 -14.79 28.84 2.85
N GLY A 137 -16.00 29.40 2.98
CA GLY A 137 -17.16 29.15 2.12
C GLY A 137 -17.93 27.87 2.42
N GLY A 138 -19.21 27.81 2.03
CA GLY A 138 -20.01 26.59 2.06
C GLY A 138 -20.90 26.41 3.30
N ASP A 139 -21.51 25.21 3.42
CA ASP A 139 -22.37 24.84 4.54
C ASP A 139 -21.53 24.32 5.72
N ASP A 140 -21.67 24.94 6.89
CA ASP A 140 -21.03 24.51 8.13
C ASP A 140 -21.99 23.71 8.99
N VAL A 141 -21.54 22.53 9.40
CA VAL A 141 -22.27 21.67 10.34
C VAL A 141 -21.41 21.35 11.55
N GLY A 142 -22.05 21.31 12.72
CA GLY A 142 -21.41 20.97 13.98
C GLY A 142 -22.37 20.30 14.95
N LEU A 143 -21.84 19.84 16.07
CA LEU A 143 -22.58 19.23 17.16
C LEU A 143 -22.08 19.83 18.47
N LEU A 144 -22.93 20.63 19.12
CA LEU A 144 -22.72 21.06 20.49
C LEU A 144 -22.94 19.85 21.41
N GLN A 145 -21.94 19.52 22.23
CA GLN A 145 -21.98 18.43 23.20
C GLN A 145 -21.81 18.98 24.62
N VAL A 146 -22.64 18.48 25.54
CA VAL A 146 -22.57 18.78 26.97
C VAL A 146 -22.02 17.55 27.68
N ASN A 147 -20.77 17.61 28.10
CA ASN A 147 -20.03 16.46 28.62
C ASN A 147 -19.98 16.44 30.15
N PRO A 148 -19.95 15.25 30.77
CA PRO A 148 -19.61 15.15 32.19
C PRO A 148 -18.14 15.48 32.45
N PRO A 149 -17.72 15.73 33.70
CA PRO A 149 -16.31 15.91 34.03
C PRO A 149 -15.50 14.65 33.74
N LEU A 150 -14.29 14.83 33.21
CA LEU A 150 -13.39 13.73 32.85
C LEU A 150 -12.92 12.98 34.10
N GLU A 151 -13.19 11.67 34.15
CA GLU A 151 -12.63 10.76 35.15
C GLU A 151 -11.36 10.07 34.61
N PRO A 152 -10.23 10.01 35.35
CA PRO A 152 -8.93 9.59 34.81
C PRO A 152 -8.81 8.12 34.35
N THR A 153 -9.84 7.29 34.55
CA THR A 153 -9.74 5.82 34.43
C THR A 153 -10.66 5.20 33.37
N LEU A 154 -11.39 5.99 32.58
CA LEU A 154 -12.29 5.47 31.53
C LEU A 154 -12.03 6.17 30.19
N ALA A 155 -11.83 5.36 29.15
CA ALA A 155 -11.77 5.82 27.76
C ALA A 155 -13.19 6.14 27.27
N LEU A 156 -13.36 7.32 26.65
CA LEU A 156 -14.56 7.84 25.98
C LEU A 156 -15.86 7.80 26.81
N GLN A 157 -16.21 8.93 27.44
CA GLN A 157 -17.47 9.09 28.15
C GLN A 157 -18.49 9.84 27.28
N GLU A 158 -19.67 9.24 27.08
CA GLU A 158 -20.75 9.79 26.26
C GLU A 158 -21.24 11.17 26.76
N PRO A 159 -21.61 12.10 25.85
CA PRO A 159 -22.20 13.37 26.20
C PRO A 159 -23.57 13.19 26.87
N ILE A 160 -23.89 14.05 27.84
CA ILE A 160 -25.16 14.07 28.57
C ILE A 160 -26.30 14.59 27.68
N ALA A 161 -25.97 15.46 26.73
CA ALA A 161 -26.88 15.94 25.70
C ALA A 161 -26.10 16.53 24.52
N SER A 162 -26.75 16.59 23.36
CA SER A 162 -26.21 17.21 22.16
C SER A 162 -27.25 18.01 21.38
N ALA A 163 -26.80 19.02 20.64
CA ALA A 163 -27.61 19.81 19.72
C ALA A 163 -26.83 20.04 18.42
N ALA A 164 -27.48 19.80 17.27
CA ALA A 164 -26.87 20.04 15.96
C ALA A 164 -26.71 21.54 15.71
N LEU A 165 -25.63 21.95 15.07
CA LEU A 165 -25.32 23.32 14.66
C LEU A 165 -25.24 23.36 13.14
N GLN A 166 -25.82 24.39 12.53
CA GLN A 166 -25.84 24.58 11.07
C GLN A 166 -25.72 26.06 10.72
N GLY A 167 -24.85 26.39 9.77
CA GLY A 167 -24.62 27.73 9.22
C GLY A 167 -24.23 27.64 7.74
N TYR A 168 -24.29 28.76 7.02
CA TYR A 168 -23.77 28.85 5.65
C TYR A 168 -23.10 30.21 5.44
N GLU A 169 -21.92 30.22 4.84
CA GLU A 169 -21.20 31.45 4.52
C GLU A 169 -21.73 32.14 3.26
N ILE A 170 -21.96 33.46 3.33
CA ILE A 170 -22.21 34.33 2.17
C ILE A 170 -20.97 35.18 1.91
N GLY A 171 -20.41 35.13 0.71
CA GLY A 171 -19.18 35.83 0.33
C GLY A 171 -18.89 35.80 -1.17
N PRO A 172 -18.07 36.73 -1.69
CA PRO A 172 -17.53 36.60 -3.04
C PRO A 172 -16.46 35.48 -3.07
N GLU A 173 -16.27 34.83 -4.22
CA GLU A 173 -15.22 33.81 -4.45
C GLU A 173 -14.53 34.14 -5.77
N ILE A 174 -13.28 34.58 -5.71
CA ILE A 174 -12.48 34.97 -6.87
C ILE A 174 -11.96 33.75 -7.63
N TRP A 175 -12.11 33.78 -8.96
CA TRP A 175 -11.57 32.69 -9.78
C TRP A 175 -10.88 33.22 -11.04
N LEU A 176 -9.60 32.87 -11.23
CA LEU A 176 -8.78 33.38 -12.34
C LEU A 176 -8.63 32.36 -13.49
N LYS A 177 -8.84 32.79 -14.74
CA LYS A 177 -8.68 31.95 -15.94
C LYS A 177 -7.97 32.66 -17.11
N PRO A 178 -6.79 32.19 -17.58
CA PRO A 178 -5.90 31.21 -16.93
C PRO A 178 -5.13 31.82 -15.75
N VAL A 179 -4.65 30.98 -14.83
CA VAL A 179 -3.78 31.38 -13.68
C VAL A 179 -2.30 31.58 -14.06
N ALA A 180 -1.95 31.42 -15.33
CA ALA A 180 -0.60 31.60 -15.84
C ALA A 180 -0.61 32.20 -17.26
N LEU A 181 0.30 33.14 -17.50
CA LEU A 181 0.54 33.78 -18.80
C LEU A 181 1.96 33.50 -19.27
N ASP A 182 2.07 32.83 -20.41
CA ASP A 182 3.36 32.53 -21.05
C ASP A 182 3.55 33.32 -22.35
N PHE A 183 4.39 34.35 -22.27
CA PHE A 183 4.72 35.17 -23.42
C PHE A 183 5.67 34.46 -24.38
N GLY A 184 6.39 33.41 -23.95
CA GLY A 184 7.43 32.76 -24.74
C GLY A 184 8.61 33.71 -25.07
N PRO A 185 9.54 33.27 -25.93
CA PRO A 185 10.69 34.07 -26.33
C PRO A 185 10.29 35.16 -27.33
N LEU A 186 10.75 36.38 -27.09
CA LEU A 186 10.50 37.54 -27.94
C LEU A 186 11.82 38.23 -28.33
N ASP A 187 11.88 38.81 -29.52
CA ASP A 187 13.02 39.63 -29.94
C ASP A 187 13.01 40.97 -29.19
N VAL A 188 14.19 41.55 -28.96
CA VAL A 188 14.30 42.87 -28.34
C VAL A 188 13.63 43.92 -29.23
N GLY A 189 12.71 44.69 -28.65
CA GLY A 189 11.94 45.71 -29.34
C GLY A 189 10.58 45.25 -29.89
N ASP A 190 10.30 43.95 -29.87
CA ASP A 190 8.96 43.42 -30.18
C ASP A 190 8.06 43.48 -28.94
N GLN A 191 6.74 43.39 -29.14
CA GLN A 191 5.76 43.35 -28.05
C GLN A 191 4.72 42.24 -28.23
N LYS A 192 4.24 41.68 -27.13
CA LYS A 192 3.17 40.66 -27.10
C LYS A 192 2.19 40.93 -25.97
N GLU A 193 0.91 40.67 -26.20
CA GLU A 193 -0.18 40.83 -25.22
C GLU A 193 -0.90 39.50 -24.99
N LEU A 194 -1.23 39.20 -23.74
CA LEU A 194 -2.02 38.05 -23.32
C LEU A 194 -3.09 38.49 -22.31
N THR A 195 -4.17 37.72 -22.16
CA THR A 195 -5.31 38.08 -21.31
C THR A 195 -5.66 36.97 -20.33
N PHE A 196 -6.09 37.35 -19.11
CA PHE A 196 -6.80 36.48 -18.18
C PHE A 196 -8.13 37.11 -17.77
N THR A 197 -9.02 36.30 -17.20
CA THR A 197 -10.36 36.69 -16.76
C THR A 197 -10.50 36.45 -15.26
N ILE A 198 -11.06 37.42 -14.55
CA ILE A 198 -11.45 37.34 -13.14
C ILE A 198 -12.95 37.01 -13.09
N GLU A 199 -13.31 35.87 -12.54
CA GLU A 199 -14.68 35.41 -12.33
C GLU A 199 -15.03 35.51 -10.84
N ASN A 200 -16.34 35.61 -10.55
CA ASN A 200 -16.85 35.51 -9.20
C ASN A 200 -17.77 34.27 -9.13
N GLN A 201 -17.34 33.24 -8.41
CA GLN A 201 -18.09 32.01 -8.20
C GLN A 201 -18.93 32.03 -6.92
N GLY A 202 -18.79 33.08 -6.13
CA GLY A 202 -19.48 33.27 -4.87
C GLY A 202 -20.89 33.80 -5.07
N ASP A 203 -21.56 34.07 -3.95
CA ASP A 203 -22.95 34.52 -3.88
C ASP A 203 -23.08 36.01 -3.51
N ALA A 204 -21.98 36.68 -3.16
CA ALA A 204 -21.89 38.13 -2.98
C ALA A 204 -21.03 38.83 -4.05
N GLU A 205 -21.11 40.16 -4.14
CA GLU A 205 -20.35 40.94 -5.12
C GLU A 205 -18.84 40.92 -4.81
N LEU A 206 -18.04 40.54 -5.81
CA LEU A 206 -16.58 40.61 -5.76
C LEU A 206 -16.15 42.00 -6.24
N VAL A 207 -15.45 42.73 -5.39
CA VAL A 207 -14.90 44.06 -5.65
C VAL A 207 -13.40 43.93 -5.85
N ILE A 208 -12.93 44.25 -7.06
CA ILE A 208 -11.51 44.29 -7.39
C ILE A 208 -10.96 45.63 -6.92
N GLU A 209 -10.12 45.60 -5.89
CA GLU A 209 -9.50 46.78 -5.29
C GLU A 209 -8.34 47.28 -6.15
N ALA A 210 -7.50 46.36 -6.65
CA ALA A 210 -6.38 46.68 -7.52
C ALA A 210 -5.94 45.47 -8.35
N VAL A 211 -5.45 45.74 -9.56
CA VAL A 211 -4.68 44.77 -10.35
C VAL A 211 -3.31 45.38 -10.64
N ARG A 212 -2.26 44.76 -10.11
CA ARG A 212 -0.90 45.33 -10.16
C ARG A 212 0.16 44.27 -10.36
N LYS A 213 1.38 44.72 -10.66
CA LYS A 213 2.56 43.86 -10.65
C LYS A 213 3.01 43.61 -9.20
N GLY A 214 3.29 42.36 -8.87
CA GLY A 214 3.98 42.02 -7.64
C GLY A 214 5.46 42.43 -7.68
N GLU A 215 6.12 42.40 -6.54
CA GLU A 215 7.55 42.69 -6.43
C GLU A 215 8.40 41.47 -6.85
N THR A 216 9.53 41.72 -7.52
CA THR A 216 10.47 40.68 -7.90
C THR A 216 11.86 41.25 -8.18
N ASP A 217 12.89 40.42 -8.02
CA ASP A 217 14.28 40.76 -8.34
C ASP A 217 14.64 40.55 -9.83
N PHE A 218 13.71 39.99 -10.63
CA PHE A 218 13.94 39.76 -12.05
C PHE A 218 13.76 41.04 -12.86
N GLU A 219 14.87 41.64 -13.33
CA GLU A 219 14.86 42.86 -14.18
C GLU A 219 13.99 42.73 -15.44
N ILE A 220 13.82 41.51 -15.98
CA ILE A 220 12.93 41.27 -17.13
C ILE A 220 11.45 41.58 -16.82
N PHE A 221 11.04 41.54 -15.55
CA PHE A 221 9.66 41.83 -15.14
C PHE A 221 9.32 43.33 -15.21
N ASP A 222 10.32 44.21 -15.31
CA ASP A 222 10.11 45.63 -15.60
C ASP A 222 9.51 45.84 -17.00
N ALA A 223 9.76 44.91 -17.93
CA ALA A 223 9.19 44.91 -19.28
C ALA A 223 7.73 44.41 -19.34
N ILE A 224 7.14 43.99 -18.21
CA ILE A 224 5.73 43.60 -18.09
C ILE A 224 4.89 44.82 -17.66
N SER A 225 3.67 44.93 -18.20
CA SER A 225 2.68 45.97 -17.83
C SER A 225 1.24 45.47 -17.96
N VAL A 226 0.32 45.99 -17.13
CA VAL A 226 -1.13 45.76 -17.24
C VAL A 226 -1.74 46.90 -18.06
N VAL A 227 -2.50 46.60 -19.12
CA VAL A 227 -2.98 47.60 -20.08
C VAL A 227 -4.43 47.33 -20.57
N PRO A 228 -5.34 48.32 -20.52
CA PRO A 228 -5.27 49.53 -19.72
C PRO A 228 -5.31 49.21 -18.22
N GLU A 229 -5.00 50.19 -17.38
CA GLU A 229 -5.12 50.07 -15.92
C GLU A 229 -6.56 49.68 -15.53
N VAL A 230 -6.70 48.74 -14.60
CA VAL A 230 -7.99 48.27 -14.09
C VAL A 230 -8.51 49.31 -13.09
N PRO A 231 -9.71 49.88 -13.28
CA PRO A 231 -10.27 50.83 -12.33
C PRO A 231 -10.43 50.18 -10.95
N ALA A 232 -10.02 50.90 -9.90
CA ALA A 232 -10.31 50.50 -8.52
C ALA A 232 -11.83 50.37 -8.31
N ASP A 233 -12.21 49.47 -7.41
CA ASP A 233 -13.59 49.14 -7.07
C ASP A 233 -14.41 48.56 -8.24
N SER A 234 -13.75 47.88 -9.18
CA SER A 234 -14.44 47.20 -10.28
C SER A 234 -15.22 46.00 -9.73
N VAL A 235 -16.54 45.97 -9.95
CA VAL A 235 -17.43 44.94 -9.40
C VAL A 235 -17.65 43.80 -10.39
N VAL A 236 -17.49 42.57 -9.93
CA VAL A 236 -17.84 41.32 -10.63
C VAL A 236 -19.04 40.69 -9.92
N ALA A 237 -20.18 40.65 -10.60
CA ALA A 237 -21.42 40.11 -10.05
C ALA A 237 -21.30 38.60 -9.70
N PRO A 238 -22.07 38.11 -8.70
CA PRO A 238 -22.11 36.70 -8.31
C PRO A 238 -22.39 35.78 -9.50
N SER A 239 -21.76 34.60 -9.52
CA SER A 239 -21.92 33.58 -10.57
C SER A 239 -21.73 34.10 -12.01
N SER A 240 -20.94 35.16 -12.20
CA SER A 240 -20.72 35.78 -13.51
C SER A 240 -19.82 34.89 -14.38
N THR A 241 -20.41 34.24 -15.38
CA THR A 241 -19.69 33.42 -16.38
C THR A 241 -19.01 34.22 -17.49
N THR A 242 -19.18 35.56 -17.51
CA THR A 242 -18.52 36.43 -18.50
C THR A 242 -17.23 37.07 -17.97
N GLY A 243 -17.11 37.19 -16.64
CA GLY A 243 -15.93 37.67 -15.91
C GLY A 243 -15.42 39.07 -16.30
N PHE A 244 -14.39 39.55 -15.60
CA PHE A 244 -13.68 40.80 -15.88
C PHE A 244 -12.34 40.49 -16.56
N LYS A 245 -12.15 40.97 -17.80
CA LYS A 245 -10.95 40.65 -18.60
C LYS A 245 -9.82 41.65 -18.33
N VAL A 246 -8.63 41.13 -18.04
CA VAL A 246 -7.39 41.87 -17.85
C VAL A 246 -6.39 41.50 -18.94
N THR A 247 -5.74 42.50 -19.54
CA THR A 247 -4.68 42.29 -20.54
C THR A 247 -3.33 42.66 -19.95
N VAL A 248 -2.34 41.80 -20.15
CA VAL A 248 -0.95 41.95 -19.73
C VAL A 248 -0.08 42.00 -20.98
N ARG A 249 0.86 42.95 -21.03
CA ARG A 249 1.78 43.17 -22.15
C ARG A 249 3.22 42.93 -21.70
N PHE A 250 3.99 42.25 -22.55
CA PHE A 250 5.44 42.12 -22.48
C PHE A 250 6.10 42.89 -23.64
N ASN A 251 7.07 43.76 -23.32
CA ASN A 251 7.80 44.61 -24.28
C ASN A 251 9.29 44.75 -23.88
N PRO A 252 10.14 43.74 -24.14
CA PRO A 252 11.55 43.75 -23.76
C PRO A 252 12.37 44.76 -24.58
N THR A 253 13.11 45.64 -23.92
CA THR A 253 13.96 46.67 -24.57
C THR A 253 15.45 46.34 -24.58
N GLN A 254 15.84 45.23 -23.97
CA GLN A 254 17.21 44.70 -23.95
C GLN A 254 17.16 43.18 -23.84
N ASN A 255 18.29 42.50 -24.07
CA ASN A 255 18.42 41.07 -23.81
C ASN A 255 18.51 40.83 -22.30
N TYR A 256 17.81 39.81 -21.82
CA TYR A 256 17.89 39.34 -20.44
C TYR A 256 18.45 37.92 -20.40
N PRO A 257 19.07 37.49 -19.30
CA PRO A 257 19.50 36.10 -19.12
C PRO A 257 18.32 35.13 -19.27
N VAL A 258 18.58 33.93 -19.80
CA VAL A 258 17.54 32.92 -19.97
C VAL A 258 17.03 32.46 -18.60
N THR A 259 15.76 32.70 -18.33
CA THR A 259 15.04 32.15 -17.20
C THR A 259 13.94 31.21 -17.70
N TYR A 260 14.02 29.93 -17.33
CA TYR A 260 12.97 28.94 -17.61
C TYR A 260 11.89 28.88 -16.52
N SER A 261 11.87 29.88 -15.62
CA SER A 261 11.00 29.95 -14.45
C SER A 261 10.03 31.14 -14.54
N THR A 262 9.06 31.17 -13.63
CA THR A 262 8.22 32.35 -13.37
C THR A 262 9.09 33.56 -13.05
N ILE A 263 8.88 34.65 -13.78
CA ILE A 263 9.63 35.91 -13.63
C ILE A 263 8.93 36.91 -12.70
N GLY A 264 7.68 36.64 -12.33
CA GLY A 264 6.89 37.48 -11.42
C GLY A 264 5.41 37.11 -11.46
N PHE A 265 4.60 37.86 -10.71
CA PHE A 265 3.15 37.65 -10.59
C PHE A 265 2.39 38.95 -10.86
N ILE A 266 1.22 38.83 -11.49
CA ILE A 266 0.19 39.87 -11.42
C ILE A 266 -0.68 39.57 -10.20
N GLU A 267 -0.79 40.55 -9.30
CA GLU A 267 -1.60 40.49 -8.08
C GLU A 267 -2.97 41.10 -8.35
N VAL A 268 -4.03 40.39 -7.98
CA VAL A 268 -5.41 40.85 -8.00
C VAL A 268 -5.89 40.94 -6.56
N LEU A 269 -6.02 42.17 -6.04
CA LEU A 269 -6.51 42.43 -4.69
C LEU A 269 -8.03 42.56 -4.73
N SER A 270 -8.72 41.92 -3.79
CA SER A 270 -10.18 41.94 -3.74
C SER A 270 -10.75 41.83 -2.32
N ASN A 271 -12.07 42.01 -2.20
CA ASN A 271 -12.82 41.84 -0.96
C ASN A 271 -13.20 40.38 -0.66
N ASP A 272 -12.66 39.43 -1.42
CA ASP A 272 -12.68 38.01 -1.07
C ASP A 272 -11.85 37.82 0.22
N ALA A 273 -12.49 37.30 1.26
CA ALA A 273 -11.92 37.31 2.60
C ALA A 273 -10.90 36.18 2.81
N ASP A 274 -11.09 35.06 2.13
CA ASP A 274 -10.22 33.89 2.16
C ASP A 274 -9.12 33.95 1.07
N GLU A 275 -9.38 34.59 -0.08
CA GLU A 275 -8.38 34.93 -1.10
C GLU A 275 -8.30 36.46 -1.37
N PRO A 276 -7.81 37.27 -0.41
CA PRO A 276 -7.74 38.73 -0.57
C PRO A 276 -6.74 39.17 -1.64
N ILE A 277 -5.79 38.30 -2.00
CA ILE A 277 -4.84 38.51 -3.10
C ILE A 277 -4.74 37.23 -3.93
N ALA A 278 -5.26 37.26 -5.15
CA ALA A 278 -5.12 36.18 -6.12
C ALA A 278 -3.96 36.47 -7.10
N TYR A 279 -3.26 35.43 -7.55
CA TYR A 279 -2.02 35.57 -8.33
C TYR A 279 -2.11 34.95 -9.74
N VAL A 280 -1.65 35.70 -10.74
CA VAL A 280 -1.39 35.17 -12.09
C VAL A 280 0.11 35.07 -12.33
N LYS A 281 0.61 33.86 -12.54
CA LYS A 281 2.02 33.60 -12.86
C LYS A 281 2.38 34.17 -14.23
N VAL A 282 3.54 34.82 -14.34
CA VAL A 282 4.06 35.32 -15.62
C VAL A 282 5.37 34.65 -15.97
N THR A 283 5.46 34.09 -17.17
CA THR A 283 6.71 33.65 -17.80
C THR A 283 6.93 34.44 -19.09
N ALA A 284 8.15 34.95 -19.27
CA ALA A 284 8.57 35.63 -20.48
C ALA A 284 10.08 35.45 -20.68
N GLN A 285 10.52 35.49 -21.92
CA GLN A 285 11.93 35.34 -22.28
C GLN A 285 12.30 36.29 -23.41
N THR A 286 13.56 36.71 -23.48
CA THR A 286 14.14 37.24 -24.71
C THR A 286 14.84 36.12 -25.47
N LYS A 287 14.88 36.20 -26.81
CA LYS A 287 15.75 35.29 -27.57
C LYS A 287 17.22 35.50 -27.18
N SER A 288 17.95 34.42 -26.95
CA SER A 288 19.39 34.49 -26.65
C SER A 288 20.12 33.22 -27.10
N ALA A 289 21.42 33.37 -27.40
CA ALA A 289 22.31 32.26 -27.65
C ALA A 289 22.65 31.53 -26.33
N LYS A 290 22.80 30.20 -26.35
CA LYS A 290 23.22 29.43 -25.18
C LYS A 290 24.17 28.31 -25.59
N LEU A 291 25.41 28.35 -25.11
CA LEU A 291 26.44 27.38 -25.46
C LEU A 291 26.47 26.23 -24.47
N GLN A 292 26.34 25.01 -24.99
CA GLN A 292 26.73 23.79 -24.30
C GLN A 292 27.92 23.17 -25.05
N VAL A 293 28.95 22.75 -24.30
CA VAL A 293 30.09 22.02 -24.86
C VAL A 293 30.04 20.59 -24.34
N THR A 294 30.44 19.60 -25.16
CA THR A 294 30.52 18.19 -24.74
C THR A 294 31.73 17.51 -25.40
N PRO A 295 32.62 16.83 -24.64
CA PRO A 295 32.65 16.75 -23.18
C PRO A 295 33.33 17.98 -22.54
N THR A 296 33.02 18.26 -21.27
CA THR A 296 33.64 19.29 -20.40
C THR A 296 33.70 18.75 -18.96
N PRO A 297 34.66 19.19 -18.13
CA PRO A 297 35.66 20.23 -18.38
C PRO A 297 36.91 19.70 -19.09
N LEU A 298 37.00 18.39 -19.36
CA LEU A 298 38.22 17.71 -19.80
C LEU A 298 37.95 16.81 -21.02
N ILE A 299 38.84 16.86 -22.01
CA ILE A 299 38.99 15.86 -23.06
C ILE A 299 40.27 15.08 -22.80
N ASP A 300 40.12 13.81 -22.41
CA ASP A 300 41.24 12.91 -22.18
C ASP A 300 41.49 12.03 -23.42
N PHE A 301 42.69 12.16 -24.00
CA PHE A 301 43.14 11.36 -25.12
C PHE A 301 43.62 9.96 -24.69
N GLY A 302 43.73 9.72 -23.38
CA GLY A 302 44.18 8.47 -22.79
C GLY A 302 45.70 8.32 -22.84
N ILE A 303 46.16 7.08 -22.88
CA ILE A 303 47.57 6.74 -23.05
C ILE A 303 47.88 6.69 -24.55
N VAL A 304 48.90 7.43 -25.01
CA VAL A 304 49.24 7.49 -26.44
C VAL A 304 50.73 7.17 -26.64
N ALA A 305 51.00 6.14 -27.43
CA ALA A 305 52.36 5.67 -27.69
C ALA A 305 53.05 6.47 -28.80
N GLU A 306 54.35 6.71 -28.66
CA GLU A 306 55.20 7.39 -29.66
C GLU A 306 55.17 6.69 -31.03
N THR A 307 55.01 5.37 -31.05
CA THR A 307 54.97 4.56 -32.28
C THR A 307 53.63 4.59 -33.01
N THR A 308 52.62 5.28 -32.47
CA THR A 308 51.27 5.34 -33.07
C THR A 308 51.04 6.64 -33.86
N PRO A 309 50.07 6.68 -34.80
CA PRO A 309 49.74 7.90 -35.54
C PRO A 309 49.20 9.08 -34.69
N GLY A 310 48.92 8.85 -33.40
CA GLY A 310 48.23 9.78 -32.51
C GLY A 310 46.77 9.36 -32.24
N SER A 311 46.16 9.94 -31.21
CA SER A 311 44.78 9.73 -30.78
C SER A 311 43.91 10.91 -31.21
N THR A 312 42.68 10.64 -31.65
CA THR A 312 41.71 11.68 -32.01
C THR A 312 40.51 11.65 -31.07
N ARG A 313 40.03 12.83 -30.70
CA ARG A 313 38.84 13.03 -29.87
C ARG A 313 38.00 14.15 -30.48
N THR A 314 36.71 14.14 -30.21
CA THR A 314 35.80 15.18 -30.68
C THR A 314 35.34 16.05 -29.52
N VAL A 315 35.09 17.32 -29.82
CA VAL A 315 34.34 18.24 -28.96
C VAL A 315 33.14 18.76 -29.74
N THR A 316 31.98 18.77 -29.10
CA THR A 316 30.74 19.23 -29.69
C THR A 316 30.35 20.55 -29.05
N PHE A 317 30.13 21.57 -29.88
CA PHE A 317 29.52 22.84 -29.50
C PHE A 317 28.06 22.79 -29.91
N THR A 318 27.16 22.92 -28.95
CA THR A 318 25.70 22.84 -29.15
C THR A 318 25.07 24.17 -28.75
N ASN A 319 24.21 24.71 -29.60
CA ASN A 319 23.37 25.84 -29.25
C ASN A 319 22.06 25.34 -28.65
N VAL A 320 21.93 25.40 -27.34
CA VAL A 320 20.69 25.08 -26.61
C VAL A 320 19.83 26.33 -26.36
N GLY A 321 20.18 27.44 -27.00
CA GLY A 321 19.47 28.71 -26.91
C GLY A 321 18.42 28.86 -28.01
N THR A 322 17.84 30.05 -28.07
CA THR A 322 16.75 30.41 -28.98
C THR A 322 17.15 31.46 -30.03
N ALA A 323 18.38 31.99 -29.96
CA ALA A 323 19.02 32.80 -31.00
C ALA A 323 20.28 32.11 -31.54
N ASP A 324 20.77 32.54 -32.71
CA ASP A 324 22.03 32.05 -33.30
C ASP A 324 23.21 32.28 -32.34
N LEU A 325 24.00 31.22 -32.13
CA LEU A 325 25.20 31.24 -31.30
C LEU A 325 26.44 31.38 -32.17
N GLU A 326 27.32 32.31 -31.81
CA GLU A 326 28.61 32.52 -32.46
C GLU A 326 29.73 32.06 -31.52
N VAL A 327 30.61 31.18 -31.99
CA VAL A 327 31.85 30.80 -31.30
C VAL A 327 33.04 31.36 -32.07
N THR A 328 33.92 32.09 -31.40
CA THR A 328 35.07 32.80 -32.01
C THR A 328 36.39 32.43 -31.36
N GLY A 329 37.49 32.64 -32.09
CA GLY A 329 38.84 32.54 -31.52
C GLY A 329 39.24 31.14 -31.02
N LEU A 330 38.72 30.08 -31.64
CA LEU A 330 39.02 28.70 -31.26
C LEU A 330 40.52 28.39 -31.46
N ALA A 331 41.24 28.13 -30.37
CA ALA A 331 42.68 27.89 -30.38
C ALA A 331 43.12 26.94 -29.26
N ILE A 332 44.34 26.39 -29.35
CA ILE A 332 44.93 25.58 -28.27
C ILE A 332 46.05 26.38 -27.60
N GLU A 333 45.92 26.60 -26.30
CA GLU A 333 46.92 27.21 -25.43
C GLU A 333 47.67 26.17 -24.59
N ASN A 334 48.82 26.56 -24.03
CA ASN A 334 49.70 25.71 -23.21
C ASN A 334 50.18 24.42 -23.90
N ASN A 335 50.38 24.47 -25.22
CA ASN A 335 50.79 23.34 -26.06
C ASN A 335 52.24 23.49 -26.56
N ALA A 336 53.21 23.55 -25.63
CA ALA A 336 54.60 23.89 -25.95
C ALA A 336 55.25 22.91 -26.96
N GLU A 337 54.92 21.62 -26.86
CA GLU A 337 55.45 20.56 -27.72
C GLU A 337 54.68 20.41 -29.05
N ASN A 338 53.61 21.20 -29.27
CA ASN A 338 52.73 21.11 -30.44
C ASN A 338 52.13 19.71 -30.69
N GLU A 339 51.89 18.96 -29.62
CA GLU A 339 51.37 17.60 -29.69
C GLU A 339 49.84 17.57 -29.80
N PHE A 340 49.16 18.59 -29.25
CA PHE A 340 47.73 18.80 -29.47
C PHE A 340 47.49 19.63 -30.74
N SER A 341 46.45 19.29 -31.51
CA SER A 341 46.08 20.01 -32.74
C SER A 341 44.58 19.94 -32.99
N ILE A 342 44.06 20.93 -33.71
CA ILE A 342 42.71 20.95 -34.26
C ILE A 342 42.82 20.46 -35.70
N ASP A 343 42.17 19.34 -36.03
CA ASP A 343 42.27 18.70 -37.35
C ASP A 343 41.35 19.36 -38.40
N ASP A 344 40.32 20.07 -37.95
CA ASP A 344 39.31 20.67 -38.82
C ASP A 344 39.67 22.09 -39.28
N VAL A 345 39.20 22.46 -40.47
CA VAL A 345 39.14 23.87 -40.91
C VAL A 345 37.86 24.47 -40.33
N VAL A 346 37.99 25.29 -39.29
CA VAL A 346 36.86 25.93 -38.59
C VAL A 346 36.68 27.37 -39.09
N GLU A 347 35.46 27.72 -39.50
CA GLU A 347 35.10 29.11 -39.85
C GLU A 347 35.04 29.98 -38.58
N ASP A 348 35.44 31.26 -38.67
CA ASP A 348 35.46 32.21 -37.55
C ASP A 348 34.69 33.51 -37.95
N PRO A 349 33.51 33.80 -37.35
CA PRO A 349 32.83 33.03 -36.29
C PRO A 349 32.21 31.71 -36.78
N LEU A 350 32.22 30.70 -35.91
CA LEU A 350 31.45 29.47 -36.07
C LEU A 350 30.00 29.73 -35.61
N VAL A 351 29.07 29.84 -36.58
CA VAL A 351 27.65 30.11 -36.30
C VAL A 351 26.86 28.80 -36.15
N ILE A 352 26.10 28.69 -35.06
CA ILE A 352 25.29 27.53 -34.70
C ILE A 352 23.85 27.99 -34.45
N GLU A 353 22.93 27.60 -35.33
CA GLU A 353 21.49 27.87 -35.19
C GLU A 353 20.89 27.22 -33.91
N PRO A 354 19.78 27.73 -33.37
CA PRO A 354 19.06 27.12 -32.25
C PRO A 354 18.80 25.62 -32.43
N ASN A 355 19.04 24.84 -31.37
CA ASN A 355 18.91 23.36 -31.35
C ASN A 355 19.82 22.62 -32.35
N ASN A 356 20.85 23.28 -32.85
CA ASN A 356 21.84 22.69 -33.76
C ASN A 356 23.19 22.55 -33.04
N TYR A 357 24.12 21.82 -33.65
CA TYR A 357 25.45 21.59 -33.11
C TYR A 357 26.54 21.58 -34.19
N ARG A 358 27.79 21.71 -33.75
CA ARG A 358 29.01 21.59 -34.57
C ARG A 358 30.01 20.71 -33.83
N ILE A 359 30.60 19.75 -34.55
CA ILE A 359 31.63 18.86 -34.03
C ILE A 359 32.99 19.37 -34.52
N VAL A 360 33.97 19.44 -33.62
CA VAL A 360 35.36 19.74 -33.92
C VAL A 360 36.23 18.55 -33.52
N ASN A 361 37.05 18.06 -34.44
CA ASN A 361 38.02 16.99 -34.28
C ASN A 361 39.33 17.57 -33.75
N LEU A 362 39.79 17.00 -32.64
CA LEU A 362 41.06 17.29 -32.00
C LEU A 362 41.96 16.05 -32.10
N ARG A 363 43.26 16.28 -32.17
CA ARG A 363 44.28 15.23 -32.21
C ARG A 363 45.37 15.49 -31.19
N TYR A 364 45.79 14.43 -30.51
CA TYR A 364 47.04 14.39 -29.75
C TYR A 364 48.01 13.40 -30.41
N LYS A 365 49.23 13.83 -30.70
CA LYS A 365 50.29 12.97 -31.22
C LYS A 365 51.51 13.04 -30.30
N ASN A 366 51.83 11.93 -29.65
CA ASN A 366 53.07 11.79 -28.87
C ASN A 366 54.27 11.83 -29.83
N THR A 367 55.16 12.81 -29.66
CA THR A 367 56.36 13.05 -30.47
C THR A 367 57.66 12.72 -29.73
N GLY A 368 57.56 12.20 -28.50
CA GLY A 368 58.68 11.87 -27.60
C GLY A 368 58.51 12.53 -26.23
N GLY A 369 59.21 12.03 -25.21
CA GLY A 369 59.14 12.56 -23.84
C GLY A 369 59.51 11.52 -22.79
N ALA A 370 59.48 11.88 -21.50
CA ALA A 370 59.66 10.89 -20.45
C ALA A 370 58.38 10.04 -20.29
N GLU A 371 58.55 8.73 -20.13
CA GLU A 371 57.45 7.79 -19.99
C GLU A 371 56.68 8.03 -18.70
N GLY A 372 55.34 8.02 -18.77
CA GLY A 372 54.46 8.31 -17.64
C GLY A 372 54.20 9.80 -17.40
N GLU A 373 54.82 10.71 -18.16
CA GLU A 373 54.44 12.13 -18.13
C GLU A 373 53.05 12.35 -18.72
N VAL A 374 52.30 13.24 -18.07
CA VAL A 374 50.98 13.68 -18.50
C VAL A 374 51.13 15.05 -19.13
N GLU A 375 50.81 15.13 -20.42
CA GLU A 375 50.75 16.39 -21.15
C GLU A 375 49.38 17.02 -21.02
N THR A 376 49.37 18.34 -20.81
CA THR A 376 48.15 19.11 -20.62
C THR A 376 48.16 20.34 -21.51
N ALA A 377 47.06 20.62 -22.18
CA ALA A 377 46.83 21.84 -22.93
C ALA A 377 45.40 22.35 -22.65
N LYS A 378 45.03 23.49 -23.23
CA LYS A 378 43.69 24.04 -23.08
C LYS A 378 43.14 24.49 -24.43
N LEU A 379 42.01 23.94 -24.83
CA LEU A 379 41.23 24.47 -25.95
C LEU A 379 40.50 25.73 -25.46
N VAL A 380 40.79 26.89 -26.03
CA VAL A 380 40.19 28.19 -25.67
C VAL A 380 39.31 28.70 -26.79
N PHE A 381 38.23 29.41 -26.44
CA PHE A 381 37.29 30.04 -27.36
C PHE A 381 36.46 31.11 -26.64
N ALA A 382 35.85 32.01 -27.40
CA ALA A 382 34.85 32.96 -26.93
C ALA A 382 33.49 32.65 -27.55
N SER A 383 32.39 33.08 -26.93
CA SER A 383 31.05 32.86 -27.47
C SER A 383 30.13 34.06 -27.29
N SER A 384 29.06 34.12 -28.08
CA SER A 384 27.97 35.10 -27.91
C SER A 384 26.96 34.73 -26.82
N ASP A 385 27.17 33.63 -26.09
CA ASP A 385 26.42 33.33 -24.86
C ASP A 385 26.78 34.37 -23.79
N LEU A 386 25.78 35.10 -23.31
CA LEU A 386 25.95 36.18 -22.32
C LEU A 386 26.04 35.66 -20.89
N ASP A 387 25.84 34.36 -20.66
CA ASP A 387 26.00 33.77 -19.33
C ASP A 387 27.48 33.80 -18.90
N PRO A 388 27.83 34.47 -17.79
CA PRO A 388 29.19 34.45 -17.25
C PRO A 388 29.73 33.06 -16.91
N ALA A 389 28.85 32.07 -16.73
CA ALA A 389 29.20 30.67 -16.47
C ALA A 389 29.40 29.85 -17.75
N ALA A 390 29.14 30.40 -18.94
CA ALA A 390 29.38 29.71 -20.20
C ALA A 390 30.86 29.29 -20.32
N PRO A 391 31.14 28.05 -20.78
CA PRO A 391 32.52 27.58 -20.89
C PRO A 391 33.29 28.47 -21.87
N THR A 392 34.49 28.90 -21.49
CA THR A 392 35.44 29.61 -22.37
C THR A 392 36.65 28.74 -22.73
N SER A 393 36.73 27.55 -22.15
CA SER A 393 37.80 26.61 -22.39
C SER A 393 37.44 25.18 -22.01
N VAL A 394 38.12 24.21 -22.64
CA VAL A 394 38.12 22.80 -22.25
C VAL A 394 39.57 22.34 -22.05
N ASP A 395 39.85 21.72 -20.91
CA ASP A 395 41.17 21.17 -20.64
C ASP A 395 41.42 19.94 -21.52
N LEU A 396 42.65 19.78 -22.00
CA LEU A 396 43.10 18.65 -22.81
C LEU A 396 44.17 17.90 -22.04
N ARG A 397 44.11 16.57 -22.05
CA ARG A 397 45.10 15.72 -21.36
C ARG A 397 45.46 14.49 -22.18
N ALA A 398 46.72 14.08 -22.12
CA ALA A 398 47.18 12.79 -22.63
C ALA A 398 48.35 12.26 -21.78
N SER A 399 48.52 10.94 -21.68
CA SER A 399 49.65 10.30 -20.99
C SER A 399 50.62 9.67 -22.00
N ARG A 400 51.93 9.87 -21.84
CA ARG A 400 52.95 9.35 -22.76
C ARG A 400 53.42 7.95 -22.39
N VAL A 401 53.57 7.10 -23.42
CA VAL A 401 54.32 5.82 -23.37
C VAL A 401 55.17 5.65 -24.62
N LYS A 402 56.21 4.82 -24.56
CA LYS A 402 57.07 4.58 -25.73
C LYS A 402 56.48 3.54 -26.68
N GLU A 403 56.09 2.40 -26.13
CA GLU A 403 55.57 1.27 -26.90
C GLU A 403 54.05 1.20 -26.80
N ALA A 404 53.41 0.74 -27.88
CA ALA A 404 51.97 0.62 -27.95
C ALA A 404 51.54 -0.72 -27.33
N PHE A 405 50.49 -0.69 -26.49
CA PHE A 405 49.97 -1.88 -25.81
C PHE A 405 48.46 -1.74 -25.58
N CYS A 406 47.78 -2.87 -25.51
CA CYS A 406 46.36 -2.95 -25.15
C CYS A 406 46.22 -3.23 -23.65
N VAL A 407 45.31 -2.53 -22.98
CA VAL A 407 44.91 -2.81 -21.59
C VAL A 407 43.40 -2.70 -21.52
N ILE A 408 42.75 -3.65 -20.87
CA ILE A 408 41.29 -3.67 -20.72
C ILE A 408 40.87 -3.59 -19.25
N GLU A 409 39.74 -2.92 -19.01
CA GLU A 409 39.04 -2.89 -17.73
C GLU A 409 37.54 -3.21 -17.93
N LEU A 410 36.87 -3.64 -16.87
CA LEU A 410 35.42 -3.80 -16.85
C LEU A 410 34.78 -2.61 -16.12
N ASP A 411 33.73 -2.05 -16.71
CA ASP A 411 32.98 -0.91 -16.15
C ASP A 411 31.46 -1.18 -16.16
N PRO A 412 30.82 -1.41 -15.00
CA PRO A 412 31.43 -1.41 -13.66
C PRO A 412 32.27 -2.68 -13.40
N VAL A 413 33.22 -2.57 -12.47
CA VAL A 413 34.08 -3.70 -12.04
C VAL A 413 33.29 -4.76 -11.27
N LYS A 414 32.19 -4.39 -10.61
CA LYS A 414 31.28 -5.30 -9.89
C LYS A 414 29.84 -5.06 -10.33
N VAL A 415 29.10 -6.13 -10.59
CA VAL A 415 27.68 -6.11 -10.96
C VAL A 415 26.87 -6.83 -9.88
N ASP A 416 25.89 -6.13 -9.31
CA ASP A 416 24.91 -6.69 -8.39
C ASP A 416 23.55 -6.78 -9.10
N PHE A 417 23.01 -7.99 -9.21
CA PHE A 417 21.71 -8.24 -9.81
C PHE A 417 20.54 -7.95 -8.86
N GLY A 418 20.81 -7.84 -7.56
CA GLY A 418 19.82 -7.74 -6.49
C GLY A 418 19.16 -9.09 -6.18
N THR A 419 17.99 -9.03 -5.54
CA THR A 419 17.19 -10.22 -5.22
C THR A 419 16.25 -10.56 -6.38
N ILE A 420 16.33 -11.78 -6.89
CA ILE A 420 15.57 -12.29 -8.03
C ILE A 420 14.98 -13.65 -7.65
N GLY A 421 13.67 -13.86 -7.87
CA GLY A 421 13.05 -15.14 -7.53
C GLY A 421 13.60 -16.31 -8.33
N TYR A 422 13.46 -17.54 -7.81
CA TYR A 422 13.72 -18.74 -8.61
C TYR A 422 12.88 -18.77 -9.88
N GLY A 423 13.46 -19.14 -11.01
CA GLY A 423 12.77 -19.16 -12.31
C GLY A 423 12.64 -17.80 -13.00
N PHE A 424 13.03 -16.70 -12.33
CA PHE A 424 13.16 -15.39 -12.95
C PHE A 424 14.55 -15.21 -13.55
N GLU A 425 14.68 -14.29 -14.49
CA GLU A 425 15.96 -13.89 -15.04
C GLU A 425 16.15 -12.38 -15.08
N LYS A 426 17.40 -11.93 -14.97
CA LYS A 426 17.75 -10.52 -15.08
C LYS A 426 19.04 -10.35 -15.85
N THR A 427 19.02 -9.50 -16.86
CA THR A 427 20.20 -9.16 -17.65
C THR A 427 20.75 -7.80 -17.24
N MET A 428 22.04 -7.76 -16.92
CA MET A 428 22.80 -6.54 -16.67
C MET A 428 23.85 -6.34 -17.76
N THR A 429 24.20 -5.09 -18.04
CA THR A 429 25.26 -4.74 -18.99
C THR A 429 26.46 -4.16 -18.25
N LEU A 430 27.65 -4.67 -18.54
CA LEU A 430 28.93 -4.08 -18.21
C LEU A 430 29.70 -3.77 -19.50
N ASN A 431 30.67 -2.87 -19.44
CA ASN A 431 31.46 -2.46 -20.59
C ASN A 431 32.90 -2.96 -20.47
N ILE A 432 33.41 -3.56 -21.54
CA ILE A 432 34.85 -3.83 -21.69
C ILE A 432 35.47 -2.57 -22.28
N ARG A 433 36.29 -1.86 -21.50
CA ARG A 433 36.90 -0.59 -21.90
C ARG A 433 38.39 -0.78 -22.18
N ASN A 434 38.87 -0.28 -23.32
CA ASN A 434 40.29 -0.26 -23.63
C ASN A 434 40.92 1.02 -23.06
N VAL A 435 41.75 0.87 -22.04
CA VAL A 435 42.51 1.97 -21.41
C VAL A 435 43.99 2.00 -21.82
N GLY A 436 44.38 1.12 -22.74
CA GLY A 436 45.71 1.09 -23.35
C GLY A 436 45.89 2.09 -24.48
N SER A 437 47.04 1.99 -25.14
CA SER A 437 47.48 2.84 -26.25
C SER A 437 47.38 2.17 -27.63
N ALA A 438 47.02 0.89 -27.68
CA ALA A 438 46.83 0.11 -28.90
C ALA A 438 45.44 -0.57 -28.95
N PRO A 439 44.93 -0.93 -30.14
CA PRO A 439 43.69 -1.69 -30.27
C PRO A 439 43.74 -3.06 -29.60
N CYS A 440 42.61 -3.49 -29.03
CA CYS A 440 42.43 -4.83 -28.45
C CYS A 440 41.55 -5.69 -29.36
N SER A 441 41.90 -6.98 -29.51
CA SER A 441 41.10 -7.95 -30.27
C SER A 441 40.39 -8.93 -29.32
N PRO A 442 39.06 -9.12 -29.39
CA PRO A 442 38.38 -10.09 -28.52
C PRO A 442 38.93 -11.51 -28.66
N PHE A 443 39.14 -12.19 -27.54
CA PHE A 443 39.64 -13.57 -27.51
C PHE A 443 38.65 -14.53 -26.86
N SER A 444 38.35 -14.32 -25.58
CA SER A 444 37.37 -15.15 -24.87
C SER A 444 36.67 -14.38 -23.75
N VAL A 445 35.43 -14.78 -23.50
CA VAL A 445 34.68 -14.43 -22.29
C VAL A 445 34.31 -15.73 -21.61
N SER A 446 34.59 -15.85 -20.31
CA SER A 446 34.15 -16.99 -19.50
C SER A 446 33.35 -16.50 -18.29
N VAL A 447 32.35 -17.29 -17.90
CA VAL A 447 31.48 -17.00 -16.76
C VAL A 447 31.35 -18.23 -15.89
N GLY A 448 31.49 -18.06 -14.58
CA GLY A 448 31.47 -19.15 -13.60
C GLY A 448 30.70 -18.79 -12.35
N ASP A 449 30.20 -19.82 -11.68
CA ASP A 449 29.60 -19.72 -10.35
C ASP A 449 30.71 -19.59 -9.31
N GLY A 450 30.50 -18.73 -8.32
CA GLY A 450 31.39 -18.60 -7.16
C GLY A 450 31.18 -19.73 -6.15
N PRO A 451 32.01 -19.80 -5.09
CA PRO A 451 31.84 -20.80 -4.05
C PRO A 451 30.47 -20.64 -3.38
N ASP A 452 29.76 -21.77 -3.21
CA ASP A 452 28.52 -21.81 -2.45
C ASP A 452 28.81 -21.40 -0.99
N PRO A 453 28.27 -20.28 -0.50
CA PRO A 453 28.54 -19.79 0.85
C PRO A 453 27.98 -20.71 1.95
N SER A 454 27.14 -21.69 1.60
CA SER A 454 26.60 -22.68 2.55
C SER A 454 27.53 -23.88 2.80
N GLN A 455 28.59 -24.06 2.00
CA GLN A 455 29.55 -25.14 2.18
C GLN A 455 30.52 -24.82 3.34
N PRO A 456 30.61 -25.68 4.38
CA PRO A 456 31.54 -25.45 5.49
C PRO A 456 32.99 -25.40 5.02
N GLY A 457 33.65 -24.25 5.19
CA GLY A 457 35.07 -24.06 4.84
C GLY A 457 35.33 -23.28 3.54
N SER A 458 34.28 -22.86 2.81
CA SER A 458 34.41 -21.96 1.67
C SER A 458 34.77 -20.54 2.11
N PRO A 459 35.90 -19.94 1.66
CA PRO A 459 36.20 -18.54 1.94
C PRO A 459 35.18 -17.63 1.22
N PRO A 460 34.54 -16.67 1.91
CA PRO A 460 33.55 -15.81 1.30
C PRO A 460 34.19 -14.92 0.23
N GLY A 461 33.66 -14.97 -1.00
CA GLY A 461 33.99 -14.03 -2.08
C GLY A 461 35.21 -14.37 -2.95
N ASN A 462 35.87 -15.52 -2.75
CA ASN A 462 37.00 -15.95 -3.59
C ASN A 462 36.49 -16.90 -4.71
N CYS A 463 36.39 -16.39 -5.92
CA CYS A 463 35.99 -17.14 -7.12
C CYS A 463 37.22 -17.76 -7.80
N GLU A 464 37.02 -18.81 -8.61
CA GLU A 464 38.06 -19.33 -9.51
C GLU A 464 37.82 -18.86 -10.95
N ILE A 465 38.88 -18.63 -11.73
CA ILE A 465 38.74 -18.30 -13.15
C ILE A 465 38.21 -19.55 -13.88
N PRO A 466 37.07 -19.47 -14.60
CA PRO A 466 36.47 -20.64 -15.21
C PRO A 466 37.34 -21.20 -16.35
N ASN A 467 37.69 -22.50 -16.27
CA ASN A 467 38.46 -23.22 -17.29
C ASN A 467 37.56 -23.88 -18.34
N GLY A 468 36.64 -23.12 -18.93
CA GLY A 468 35.72 -23.59 -19.97
C GLY A 468 34.42 -24.23 -19.46
N ASP A 469 34.25 -24.36 -18.14
CA ASP A 469 32.97 -24.70 -17.52
C ASP A 469 31.98 -23.54 -17.70
N LYS A 470 30.72 -23.86 -18.01
CA LYS A 470 29.63 -22.88 -18.14
C LYS A 470 28.89 -22.81 -16.81
N SER A 471 28.76 -21.61 -16.25
CA SER A 471 27.87 -21.38 -15.12
C SER A 471 26.42 -21.77 -15.48
N GLY A 472 25.75 -22.40 -14.52
CA GLY A 472 24.32 -22.72 -14.62
C GLY A 472 23.42 -21.54 -14.21
N THR A 473 24.00 -20.51 -13.59
CA THR A 473 23.29 -19.41 -12.93
C THR A 473 23.52 -18.07 -13.64
N PHE A 474 24.72 -17.85 -14.17
CA PHE A 474 25.14 -16.65 -14.88
C PHE A 474 25.49 -17.01 -16.33
N ILE A 475 24.91 -16.30 -17.29
CA ILE A 475 25.00 -16.60 -18.72
C ILE A 475 25.37 -15.34 -19.48
N VAL A 476 26.46 -15.37 -20.24
CA VAL A 476 26.79 -14.28 -21.18
C VAL A 476 25.86 -14.37 -22.39
N THR A 477 25.10 -13.32 -22.67
CA THR A 477 24.08 -13.33 -23.74
C THR A 477 24.57 -12.73 -25.06
N ASN A 478 25.67 -11.95 -25.05
CA ASN A 478 26.27 -11.36 -26.24
C ASN A 478 27.82 -11.39 -26.17
N GLU A 479 28.41 -12.48 -26.67
CA GLU A 479 29.88 -12.51 -26.78
C GLU A 479 30.39 -11.52 -27.84
N PRO A 480 31.47 -10.77 -27.53
CA PRO A 480 32.18 -9.94 -28.51
C PRO A 480 32.55 -10.72 -29.77
N PRO A 481 32.29 -10.19 -30.99
CA PRO A 481 32.72 -10.87 -32.21
C PRO A 481 34.26 -10.88 -32.30
N ALA A 482 34.83 -12.02 -32.69
CA ALA A 482 36.28 -12.21 -32.84
C ALA A 482 36.85 -11.47 -34.06
N ILE A 483 36.82 -10.14 -34.01
CA ILE A 483 37.32 -9.23 -35.05
C ILE A 483 38.65 -8.66 -34.57
N LYS A 484 39.68 -8.76 -35.41
CA LYS A 484 40.99 -8.17 -35.13
C LYS A 484 40.88 -6.65 -35.01
N ASP A 485 41.55 -6.10 -34.00
CA ASP A 485 41.62 -4.67 -33.67
C ASP A 485 40.25 -4.02 -33.48
N LEU A 486 39.26 -4.78 -32.97
CA LEU A 486 37.89 -4.31 -32.81
C LEU A 486 37.79 -3.13 -31.83
N LEU A 487 38.43 -3.22 -30.66
CA LEU A 487 38.26 -2.26 -29.58
C LEU A 487 39.42 -1.26 -29.56
N GLN A 488 39.18 -0.06 -30.11
CA GLN A 488 40.21 0.99 -30.20
C GLN A 488 40.48 1.65 -28.84
N PRO A 489 41.65 2.31 -28.64
CA PRO A 489 41.96 3.03 -27.41
C PRO A 489 40.87 4.00 -26.94
N GLY A 490 40.45 3.84 -25.68
CA GLY A 490 39.38 4.61 -25.04
C GLY A 490 37.96 4.31 -25.53
N GLN A 491 37.76 3.32 -26.40
CA GLN A 491 36.43 2.80 -26.71
C GLN A 491 35.99 1.77 -25.66
N SER A 492 34.68 1.53 -25.63
CA SER A 492 34.03 0.52 -24.79
C SER A 492 33.18 -0.41 -25.63
N LEU A 493 33.13 -1.69 -25.26
CA LEU A 493 32.27 -2.71 -25.87
C LEU A 493 31.28 -3.26 -24.83
N PRO A 494 29.96 -3.21 -25.08
CA PRO A 494 28.99 -3.72 -24.12
C PRO A 494 28.98 -5.25 -24.05
N LEU A 495 28.97 -5.78 -22.83
CA LEU A 495 28.88 -7.18 -22.47
C LEU A 495 27.68 -7.36 -21.52
N GLN A 496 26.74 -8.21 -21.91
CA GLN A 496 25.52 -8.53 -21.19
C GLN A 496 25.68 -9.89 -20.51
N VAL A 497 25.36 -9.89 -19.22
CA VAL A 497 25.34 -11.08 -18.38
C VAL A 497 23.95 -11.21 -17.81
N LYS A 498 23.35 -12.40 -17.98
CA LYS A 498 22.05 -12.78 -17.46
C LYS A 498 22.22 -13.64 -16.22
N PHE A 499 21.56 -13.29 -15.14
CA PHE A 499 21.36 -14.12 -13.96
C PHE A 499 20.04 -14.88 -14.11
N ALA A 500 20.05 -16.20 -13.98
CA ALA A 500 18.90 -17.10 -14.16
C ALA A 500 18.98 -18.28 -13.16
N PRO A 501 18.62 -18.07 -11.88
CA PRO A 501 18.70 -19.11 -10.86
C PRO A 501 17.64 -20.21 -11.08
N THR A 502 18.09 -21.46 -11.17
CA THR A 502 17.21 -22.64 -11.17
C THR A 502 16.92 -23.10 -9.75
N ALA A 503 15.71 -23.62 -9.50
CA ALA A 503 15.14 -23.95 -8.17
C ALA A 503 15.81 -25.11 -7.40
N SER A 504 17.13 -25.26 -7.44
CA SER A 504 17.84 -26.45 -6.96
C SER A 504 18.89 -26.16 -5.89
N ILE A 505 18.61 -25.29 -4.92
CA ILE A 505 19.50 -25.08 -3.77
C ILE A 505 18.71 -25.04 -2.45
N TRP A 506 17.84 -26.04 -2.25
CA TRP A 506 17.07 -26.21 -1.00
C TRP A 506 17.94 -26.55 0.21
N SER A 507 19.23 -26.84 0.02
CA SER A 507 20.18 -27.15 1.10
C SER A 507 20.83 -25.91 1.76
N SER A 508 20.52 -24.69 1.29
CA SER A 508 21.28 -23.48 1.65
C SER A 508 20.46 -22.21 1.87
N ILE A 509 19.13 -22.32 2.00
CA ILE A 509 18.26 -21.17 2.28
C ILE A 509 18.62 -20.62 3.68
N SER A 510 19.01 -19.34 3.77
CA SER A 510 19.21 -18.68 5.06
C SER A 510 17.87 -18.40 5.76
N LEU A 511 17.91 -18.03 7.04
CA LEU A 511 16.71 -17.72 7.84
C LEU A 511 15.77 -16.67 7.20
N ASP A 512 16.30 -15.84 6.29
CA ASP A 512 15.57 -14.83 5.52
C ASP A 512 14.95 -15.37 4.22
N GLY A 513 15.02 -16.67 3.94
CA GLY A 513 14.44 -17.28 2.75
C GLY A 513 15.22 -17.03 1.45
N LEU A 514 16.41 -16.40 1.54
CA LEU A 514 17.25 -16.06 0.38
C LEU A 514 18.53 -16.90 0.34
N THR A 515 19.17 -16.94 -0.82
CA THR A 515 20.48 -17.57 -1.06
C THR A 515 21.33 -16.58 -1.84
N THR A 516 22.51 -16.23 -1.32
CA THR A 516 23.45 -15.36 -2.02
C THR A 516 24.30 -16.19 -2.98
N LEU A 517 24.29 -15.82 -4.26
CA LEU A 517 24.99 -16.51 -5.34
C LEU A 517 26.07 -15.58 -5.92
N PRO A 518 27.33 -15.72 -5.47
CA PRO A 518 28.45 -15.03 -6.09
C PRO A 518 28.77 -15.66 -7.45
N GLY A 519 29.36 -14.88 -8.35
CA GLY A 519 29.80 -15.34 -9.66
C GLY A 519 30.95 -14.51 -10.20
N ILE A 520 31.51 -14.97 -11.32
CA ILE A 520 32.63 -14.30 -11.97
C ILE A 520 32.40 -14.24 -13.48
N VAL A 521 32.64 -13.08 -14.07
CA VAL A 521 32.85 -12.91 -15.51
C VAL A 521 34.29 -12.50 -15.74
N HIS A 522 34.99 -13.26 -16.57
CA HIS A 522 36.39 -13.05 -16.91
C HIS A 522 36.51 -12.82 -18.42
N VAL A 523 37.19 -11.75 -18.80
CA VAL A 523 37.36 -11.34 -20.20
C VAL A 523 38.84 -11.32 -20.55
N THR A 524 39.18 -11.94 -21.67
CA THR A 524 40.52 -11.87 -22.25
C THR A 524 40.48 -11.32 -23.68
N MET A 525 41.50 -10.55 -24.03
CA MET A 525 41.72 -9.99 -25.36
C MET A 525 43.17 -10.21 -25.81
N LEU A 526 43.40 -10.11 -27.11
CA LEU A 526 44.73 -10.18 -27.71
C LEU A 526 45.26 -8.78 -27.98
N ASP A 527 46.53 -8.56 -27.62
CA ASP A 527 47.32 -7.39 -27.95
C ASP A 527 48.33 -7.75 -29.06
N TYR A 528 48.06 -7.28 -30.28
CA TYR A 528 48.95 -7.46 -31.43
C TYR A 528 50.06 -6.40 -31.52
N ALA A 529 49.99 -5.32 -30.73
CA ALA A 529 51.01 -4.29 -30.71
C ALA A 529 52.22 -4.71 -29.87
N ASN A 530 52.03 -5.63 -28.93
CA ASN A 530 53.07 -6.21 -28.09
C ASN A 530 53.15 -7.74 -28.28
N PRO A 531 53.90 -8.24 -29.29
CA PRO A 531 54.01 -9.67 -29.57
C PRO A 531 54.85 -10.43 -28.53
N ASP A 532 54.43 -11.64 -28.16
CA ASP A 532 55.17 -12.51 -27.24
C ASP A 532 56.33 -13.22 -27.97
N VAL A 533 57.49 -12.57 -27.94
CA VAL A 533 58.74 -13.10 -28.50
C VAL A 533 59.26 -14.35 -27.77
N VAL A 534 58.81 -14.65 -26.55
CA VAL A 534 59.25 -15.83 -25.79
C VAL A 534 58.53 -17.08 -26.28
N ASN A 535 57.22 -16.97 -26.49
CA ASN A 535 56.39 -18.08 -26.96
C ASN A 535 56.23 -18.11 -28.50
N GLY A 536 56.76 -17.11 -29.21
CA GLY A 536 56.76 -17.05 -30.67
C GLY A 536 55.39 -16.75 -31.28
N THR A 537 54.52 -16.06 -30.54
CA THR A 537 53.21 -15.61 -31.03
C THR A 537 53.25 -14.14 -31.41
N ASP A 538 52.51 -13.76 -32.46
CA ASP A 538 52.43 -12.38 -32.95
C ASP A 538 51.56 -11.47 -32.06
N TYR A 539 51.20 -11.93 -30.85
CA TYR A 539 50.33 -11.27 -29.89
C TYR A 539 50.66 -11.70 -28.46
N THR A 540 50.22 -10.91 -27.48
CA THR A 540 50.09 -11.28 -26.06
C THR A 540 48.61 -11.35 -25.65
N VAL A 541 48.31 -12.09 -24.58
CA VAL A 541 46.95 -12.15 -24.01
C VAL A 541 46.87 -11.20 -22.83
N VAL A 542 45.90 -10.29 -22.86
CA VAL A 542 45.57 -9.39 -21.77
C VAL A 542 44.22 -9.76 -21.18
N SER A 543 44.06 -9.56 -19.87
CA SER A 543 42.81 -9.80 -19.17
C SER A 543 42.43 -8.60 -18.33
N ALA A 544 41.12 -8.35 -18.21
CA ALA A 544 40.61 -7.43 -17.21
C ALA A 544 40.45 -8.23 -15.91
N PRO A 545 41.02 -7.79 -14.78
CA PRO A 545 40.96 -8.58 -13.56
C PRO A 545 39.51 -8.73 -13.10
N PRO A 546 39.12 -9.92 -12.61
CA PRO A 546 38.38 -9.97 -11.36
C PRO A 546 39.36 -9.48 -10.28
N GLY A 547 39.00 -8.46 -9.49
CA GLY A 547 39.91 -7.84 -8.53
C GLY A 547 40.70 -8.89 -7.74
N LYS A 548 42.04 -8.78 -7.69
CA LYS A 548 42.86 -9.69 -6.89
C LYS A 548 43.28 -9.02 -5.58
N ILE A 549 43.22 -9.76 -4.47
CA ILE A 549 43.89 -9.39 -3.21
C ILE A 549 44.95 -10.46 -2.95
N GLY A 550 46.22 -10.13 -3.20
CA GLY A 550 47.28 -11.14 -3.22
C GLY A 550 47.09 -12.13 -4.36
N ASP A 551 47.01 -13.43 -4.05
CA ASP A 551 46.78 -14.52 -5.00
C ASP A 551 45.29 -14.89 -5.17
N GLU A 552 44.38 -14.30 -4.37
CA GLU A 552 42.94 -14.60 -4.38
C GLU A 552 42.18 -13.79 -5.44
N VAL A 553 41.19 -14.40 -6.07
CA VAL A 553 40.39 -13.85 -7.18
C VAL A 553 38.99 -13.49 -6.66
N ILE A 554 38.61 -12.22 -6.73
CA ILE A 554 37.32 -11.75 -6.20
C ILE A 554 36.20 -11.93 -7.22
N CYS A 555 35.07 -12.46 -6.77
CA CYS A 555 33.83 -12.52 -7.55
C CYS A 555 33.34 -11.11 -7.93
N ASN A 556 33.12 -10.87 -9.23
CA ASN A 556 32.62 -9.58 -9.75
C ASN A 556 31.13 -9.60 -10.14
N LEU A 557 30.46 -10.73 -9.95
CA LEU A 557 29.01 -10.85 -10.05
C LEU A 557 28.45 -11.25 -8.68
N GLU A 558 27.32 -10.67 -8.30
CA GLU A 558 26.60 -11.03 -7.08
C GLU A 558 25.10 -10.95 -7.31
N ALA A 559 24.35 -11.90 -6.75
CA ALA A 559 22.91 -11.90 -6.76
C ALA A 559 22.37 -12.60 -5.52
N LYS A 560 21.10 -12.33 -5.17
CA LYS A 560 20.35 -13.11 -4.18
C LYS A 560 19.17 -13.78 -4.87
N SER A 561 18.84 -15.00 -4.46
CA SER A 561 17.68 -15.73 -4.98
C SER A 561 16.85 -16.35 -3.88
N GLY A 562 15.54 -16.41 -4.07
CA GLY A 562 14.61 -17.01 -3.11
C GLY A 562 13.28 -17.36 -3.75
N VAL A 563 12.38 -17.94 -2.97
CA VAL A 563 11.02 -18.23 -3.43
C VAL A 563 10.26 -16.92 -3.56
N ALA A 564 9.62 -16.68 -4.70
CA ALA A 564 8.63 -15.63 -4.86
C ALA A 564 7.24 -16.29 -4.80
N ASN A 565 6.31 -15.72 -4.03
CA ASN A 565 4.98 -16.30 -3.88
C ASN A 565 3.95 -15.21 -3.62
N MET A 566 2.76 -15.33 -4.18
CA MET A 566 1.70 -14.34 -4.05
C MET A 566 0.48 -14.92 -3.34
N ALA A 567 -0.07 -14.16 -2.42
CA ALA A 567 -1.32 -14.45 -1.72
C ALA A 567 -2.29 -13.27 -1.83
N ALA A 568 -3.58 -13.53 -1.64
CA ALA A 568 -4.62 -12.51 -1.57
C ALA A 568 -5.38 -12.60 -0.24
N ILE A 569 -5.82 -11.46 0.26
CA ILE A 569 -6.76 -11.33 1.36
C ILE A 569 -7.96 -10.51 0.86
N PRO A 570 -9.20 -11.04 0.94
CA PRO A 570 -9.52 -12.42 1.29
C PRO A 570 -9.10 -13.41 0.17
N THR A 571 -9.04 -14.71 0.50
CA THR A 571 -8.65 -15.76 -0.49
C THR A 571 -9.79 -16.14 -1.43
N GLU A 572 -11.03 -15.78 -1.08
CA GLU A 572 -12.25 -15.83 -1.89
C GLU A 572 -13.17 -14.69 -1.48
N VAL A 573 -14.10 -14.30 -2.35
CA VAL A 573 -15.12 -13.29 -2.05
C VAL A 573 -16.50 -13.88 -2.34
N ALA A 574 -17.24 -14.14 -1.27
CA ALA A 574 -18.67 -14.45 -1.34
C ALA A 574 -19.45 -13.18 -0.99
N PHE A 575 -20.15 -12.60 -1.97
CA PHE A 575 -21.00 -11.45 -1.75
C PHE A 575 -22.29 -11.84 -1.05
N GLU A 576 -22.71 -10.99 -0.11
CA GLU A 576 -24.05 -11.00 0.45
C GLU A 576 -25.14 -10.94 -0.64
N LYS A 577 -26.36 -11.36 -0.30
CA LYS A 577 -27.49 -11.28 -1.23
C LYS A 577 -27.77 -9.82 -1.58
N THR A 578 -27.71 -9.49 -2.87
CA THR A 578 -27.82 -8.10 -3.33
C THR A 578 -29.13 -7.91 -4.11
N THR A 579 -29.89 -6.83 -3.87
CA THR A 579 -31.14 -6.59 -4.64
C THR A 579 -30.81 -6.37 -6.11
N VAL A 580 -31.56 -7.01 -7.01
CA VAL A 580 -31.42 -6.81 -8.46
C VAL A 580 -31.52 -5.33 -8.81
N GLY A 581 -30.50 -4.81 -9.50
CA GLY A 581 -30.38 -3.39 -9.85
C GLY A 581 -29.64 -2.51 -8.84
N CYS A 582 -29.20 -3.07 -7.70
CA CYS A 582 -28.30 -2.42 -6.73
C CYS A 582 -26.90 -3.00 -6.84
N ALA A 583 -25.89 -2.23 -6.43
CA ALA A 583 -24.55 -2.76 -6.20
C ALA A 583 -24.42 -3.31 -4.77
N SER A 584 -23.51 -4.26 -4.58
CA SER A 584 -23.03 -4.69 -3.26
C SER A 584 -22.16 -3.62 -2.62
N LYS A 585 -21.88 -3.75 -1.32
CA LYS A 585 -20.72 -3.08 -0.70
C LYS A 585 -19.47 -3.51 -1.46
N MET A 586 -18.53 -2.59 -1.66
CA MET A 586 -17.25 -2.91 -2.31
C MET A 586 -16.40 -3.73 -1.35
N THR A 587 -15.91 -4.88 -1.83
CA THR A 587 -14.96 -5.70 -1.09
C THR A 587 -13.55 -5.39 -1.57
N ASP A 588 -12.69 -4.96 -0.66
CA ASP A 588 -11.28 -4.75 -0.92
C ASP A 588 -10.51 -6.07 -0.92
N ILE A 589 -9.59 -6.20 -1.87
CA ILE A 589 -8.67 -7.32 -2.03
C ILE A 589 -7.25 -6.78 -1.94
N THR A 590 -6.48 -7.36 -1.03
CA THR A 590 -5.09 -7.02 -0.77
C THR A 590 -4.19 -8.17 -1.22
N LEU A 591 -3.30 -7.91 -2.18
CA LEU A 591 -2.28 -8.85 -2.60
C LEU A 591 -1.02 -8.69 -1.75
N HIS A 592 -0.46 -9.80 -1.30
CA HIS A 592 0.76 -9.86 -0.50
C HIS A 592 1.79 -10.77 -1.15
N ASN A 593 3.07 -10.41 -1.02
CA ASN A 593 4.16 -11.35 -1.28
C ASN A 593 4.39 -12.20 -0.02
N THR A 594 4.19 -13.50 -0.15
CA THR A 594 4.45 -14.50 0.91
C THR A 594 5.73 -15.28 0.66
N GLY A 595 6.51 -14.91 -0.36
CA GLY A 595 7.86 -15.38 -0.61
C GLY A 595 8.92 -14.36 -0.16
N ALA A 596 10.16 -14.82 -0.05
CA ALA A 596 11.30 -13.98 0.31
C ALA A 596 11.83 -13.13 -0.86
N ALA A 597 11.54 -13.51 -2.11
CA ALA A 597 11.93 -12.76 -3.29
C ALA A 597 10.75 -11.95 -3.85
N PRO A 598 10.97 -10.71 -4.35
CA PRO A 598 9.93 -9.92 -4.98
C PRO A 598 9.48 -10.54 -6.32
N LEU A 599 8.20 -10.39 -6.66
CA LEU A 599 7.64 -10.75 -7.96
C LEU A 599 6.93 -9.57 -8.62
N ASP A 600 6.76 -9.64 -9.94
CA ASP A 600 6.00 -8.67 -10.71
C ASP A 600 4.56 -9.19 -10.94
N VAL A 601 3.56 -8.39 -10.60
CA VAL A 601 2.15 -8.62 -10.95
C VAL A 601 1.91 -8.07 -12.36
N CYS A 602 1.52 -8.96 -13.27
CA CYS A 602 1.40 -8.69 -14.70
C CYS A 602 -0.03 -8.38 -15.17
N GLY A 603 -1.03 -8.67 -14.33
CA GLY A 603 -2.42 -8.40 -14.66
C GLY A 603 -3.39 -8.90 -13.61
N ILE A 604 -4.50 -8.19 -13.45
CA ILE A 604 -5.64 -8.57 -12.61
C ILE A 604 -6.87 -8.56 -13.52
N THR A 605 -7.48 -9.72 -13.70
CA THR A 605 -8.58 -9.89 -14.67
C THR A 605 -9.70 -10.75 -14.11
N LEU A 606 -10.91 -10.57 -14.63
CA LEU A 606 -12.04 -11.46 -14.36
C LEU A 606 -12.02 -12.63 -15.35
N ASN A 607 -12.15 -13.85 -14.86
CA ASN A 607 -12.21 -15.06 -15.66
C ASN A 607 -13.56 -15.73 -15.51
N SER A 608 -14.21 -15.98 -16.65
CA SER A 608 -15.54 -16.61 -16.72
C SER A 608 -16.65 -15.86 -15.97
N CYS A 609 -16.50 -14.55 -15.74
CA CYS A 609 -17.51 -13.71 -15.08
C CYS A 609 -18.55 -13.16 -16.06
N GLY A 610 -19.81 -13.12 -15.61
CA GLY A 610 -20.86 -12.31 -16.23
C GLY A 610 -20.62 -10.81 -16.02
N PRO A 611 -21.47 -9.93 -16.60
CA PRO A 611 -21.37 -8.47 -16.46
C PRO A 611 -21.67 -7.96 -15.03
N GLU A 612 -22.02 -8.85 -14.11
CA GLU A 612 -22.46 -8.56 -12.75
C GLU A 612 -21.28 -8.32 -11.81
N PHE A 613 -20.13 -8.95 -12.05
CA PHE A 613 -18.91 -8.69 -11.28
C PHE A 613 -18.07 -7.59 -11.92
N LYS A 614 -17.67 -6.60 -11.12
CA LYS A 614 -16.88 -5.46 -11.61
C LYS A 614 -15.70 -5.21 -10.69
N LEU A 615 -14.51 -5.20 -11.27
CA LEU A 615 -13.31 -4.77 -10.57
C LEU A 615 -13.28 -3.23 -10.46
N LYS A 616 -12.84 -2.74 -9.32
CA LYS A 616 -12.73 -1.32 -8.96
C LYS A 616 -11.30 -1.02 -8.51
N ASN A 617 -10.86 0.21 -8.70
CA ASN A 617 -9.56 0.69 -8.21
C ASN A 617 -8.36 -0.17 -8.61
N ILE A 618 -8.40 -0.84 -9.78
CA ILE A 618 -7.24 -1.59 -10.26
C ILE A 618 -6.12 -0.59 -10.58
N PRO A 619 -4.91 -0.75 -10.01
CA PRO A 619 -3.77 0.09 -10.37
C PRO A 619 -3.40 -0.12 -11.84
N ALA A 620 -2.73 0.87 -12.44
CA ALA A 620 -2.24 0.75 -13.80
C ALA A 620 -1.09 -0.27 -13.87
N ILE A 621 -1.40 -1.49 -14.33
CA ILE A 621 -0.43 -2.60 -14.42
C ILE A 621 0.15 -2.65 -15.85
N PRO A 622 1.47 -2.41 -16.03
CA PRO A 622 2.11 -2.66 -17.31
C PRO A 622 2.18 -4.17 -17.59
N PRO A 623 2.06 -4.60 -18.86
CA PRO A 623 2.21 -6.02 -19.20
C PRO A 623 3.65 -6.45 -18.99
N CYS A 624 3.84 -7.63 -18.42
CA CYS A 624 5.16 -8.22 -18.33
C CYS A 624 5.68 -8.64 -19.72
N VAL A 625 6.93 -8.34 -19.99
CA VAL A 625 7.69 -8.83 -21.15
C VAL A 625 8.78 -9.75 -20.60
N ASP A 626 8.79 -11.00 -21.05
CA ASP A 626 9.73 -12.03 -20.58
C ASP A 626 9.76 -12.22 -19.05
N GLY A 627 8.60 -12.09 -18.38
CA GLY A 627 8.46 -12.28 -16.93
C GLY A 627 8.79 -11.06 -16.07
N ALA A 628 9.05 -9.90 -16.67
CA ALA A 628 9.38 -8.66 -15.95
C ALA A 628 8.63 -7.43 -16.49
N GLY A 629 8.51 -6.39 -15.66
CA GLY A 629 7.98 -5.07 -16.05
C GLY A 629 6.57 -4.77 -15.56
N GLY A 630 5.97 -5.68 -14.78
CA GLY A 630 4.70 -5.44 -14.07
C GLY A 630 4.85 -4.55 -12.84
N ILE A 631 3.84 -4.54 -11.98
CA ILE A 631 3.94 -3.87 -10.67
C ILE A 631 4.67 -4.78 -9.69
N LYS A 632 5.75 -4.28 -9.09
CA LYS A 632 6.51 -5.02 -8.07
C LYS A 632 5.67 -5.23 -6.82
N LEU A 633 5.45 -6.49 -6.46
CA LEU A 633 4.90 -6.90 -5.18
C LEU A 633 6.04 -7.27 -4.24
N ALA A 634 6.45 -6.31 -3.41
CA ALA A 634 7.46 -6.49 -2.37
C ALA A 634 6.81 -6.85 -1.04
N GLU A 635 7.55 -7.49 -0.14
CA GLU A 635 7.07 -7.98 1.17
C GLU A 635 6.33 -6.90 2.00
N ALA A 636 6.79 -5.65 1.95
CA ALA A 636 6.21 -4.54 2.74
C ALA A 636 5.24 -3.63 1.96
N ALA A 637 4.91 -3.95 0.70
CA ALA A 637 4.10 -3.09 -0.16
C ALA A 637 2.98 -3.92 -0.84
N PRO A 638 1.84 -4.13 -0.16
CA PRO A 638 0.74 -4.84 -0.77
C PRO A 638 0.08 -4.05 -1.90
N ILE A 639 -0.58 -4.74 -2.81
CA ILE A 639 -1.41 -4.13 -3.86
C ILE A 639 -2.88 -4.23 -3.47
N LEU A 640 -3.57 -3.09 -3.38
CA LEU A 640 -5.00 -3.02 -3.06
C LEU A 640 -5.83 -2.75 -4.31
N PHE A 641 -6.94 -3.47 -4.46
CA PHE A 641 -7.98 -3.21 -5.46
C PHE A 641 -9.32 -3.73 -4.95
N GLY A 642 -10.43 -3.34 -5.57
CA GLY A 642 -11.76 -3.74 -5.13
C GLY A 642 -12.54 -4.56 -6.13
N VAL A 643 -13.61 -5.18 -5.65
CA VAL A 643 -14.61 -5.86 -6.47
C VAL A 643 -16.01 -5.56 -5.94
N VAL A 644 -16.97 -5.37 -6.84
CA VAL A 644 -18.41 -5.21 -6.55
C VAL A 644 -19.23 -6.21 -7.36
N TYR A 645 -20.38 -6.61 -6.84
CA TYR A 645 -21.38 -7.45 -7.50
C TYR A 645 -22.67 -6.66 -7.72
N VAL A 646 -23.22 -6.75 -8.94
CA VAL A 646 -24.43 -6.04 -9.39
C VAL A 646 -25.35 -7.04 -10.10
N PRO A 647 -26.20 -7.78 -9.36
CA PRO A 647 -27.03 -8.84 -9.92
C PRO A 647 -28.04 -8.32 -10.94
N GLN A 648 -28.22 -9.05 -12.03
CA GLN A 648 -29.24 -8.82 -13.07
C GLN A 648 -30.46 -9.71 -12.91
N ASP A 649 -30.33 -10.82 -12.20
CA ASP A 649 -31.42 -11.71 -11.82
C ASP A 649 -31.22 -12.27 -10.40
N THR A 650 -32.09 -13.19 -9.98
CA THR A 650 -32.05 -13.78 -8.64
C THR A 650 -31.36 -15.14 -8.59
N SER A 651 -30.64 -15.51 -9.64
CA SER A 651 -29.86 -16.74 -9.65
C SER A 651 -28.52 -16.54 -8.94
N LYS A 652 -27.82 -17.65 -8.71
CA LYS A 652 -26.47 -17.62 -8.13
C LYS A 652 -25.47 -17.47 -9.27
N ASP A 653 -24.59 -16.50 -9.13
CA ASP A 653 -23.50 -16.24 -10.05
C ASP A 653 -22.16 -16.61 -9.39
N GLY A 654 -21.23 -17.11 -10.20
CA GLY A 654 -19.92 -17.49 -9.74
C GLY A 654 -18.88 -17.37 -10.82
N CYS A 655 -17.69 -16.89 -10.46
CA CYS A 655 -16.55 -16.79 -11.34
C CYS A 655 -15.25 -16.66 -10.53
N ALA A 656 -14.19 -16.09 -11.09
CA ALA A 656 -12.98 -15.81 -10.34
C ALA A 656 -12.22 -14.60 -10.86
N ILE A 657 -11.44 -13.98 -9.97
CA ILE A 657 -10.37 -13.06 -10.33
C ILE A 657 -9.12 -13.91 -10.58
N VAL A 658 -8.43 -13.64 -11.68
CA VAL A 658 -7.14 -14.23 -12.02
C VAL A 658 -6.10 -13.13 -12.00
N VAL A 659 -5.16 -13.26 -11.05
CA VAL A 659 -3.98 -12.41 -10.93
C VAL A 659 -2.81 -13.14 -11.57
N THR A 660 -2.29 -12.63 -12.67
CA THR A 660 -1.12 -13.22 -13.36
C THR A 660 0.16 -12.59 -12.86
N SER A 661 1.22 -13.39 -12.69
CA SER A 661 2.53 -12.92 -12.26
C SER A 661 3.60 -13.19 -13.32
N GLY A 662 4.77 -12.57 -13.15
CA GLY A 662 5.96 -12.84 -13.94
C GLY A 662 6.68 -14.13 -13.51
N ASP A 663 6.19 -14.81 -12.48
CA ASP A 663 6.77 -16.03 -11.93
C ASP A 663 6.45 -17.25 -12.79
N ALA A 664 7.47 -18.03 -13.13
CA ALA A 664 7.31 -19.30 -13.82
C ALA A 664 6.71 -20.39 -12.92
N GLU A 665 6.87 -20.30 -11.60
CA GLU A 665 6.32 -21.23 -10.62
C GLU A 665 4.88 -20.82 -10.21
N THR A 666 4.67 -19.57 -9.78
CA THR A 666 3.35 -19.02 -9.41
C THR A 666 2.71 -18.17 -10.51
N THR A 667 2.60 -18.73 -11.72
CA THR A 667 2.11 -18.04 -12.94
C THR A 667 0.77 -17.31 -12.76
N SER A 668 -0.10 -17.80 -11.88
CA SER A 668 -1.33 -17.11 -11.51
C SER A 668 -1.86 -17.48 -10.13
N LEU A 669 -2.52 -16.52 -9.48
CA LEU A 669 -3.35 -16.68 -8.31
C LEU A 669 -4.82 -16.53 -8.72
N THR A 670 -5.68 -17.43 -8.26
CA THR A 670 -7.12 -17.41 -8.53
C THR A 670 -7.89 -17.14 -7.25
N ILE A 671 -8.75 -16.12 -7.26
CA ILE A 671 -9.61 -15.72 -6.14
C ILE A 671 -11.06 -15.96 -6.58
N PRO A 672 -11.73 -17.01 -6.06
CA PRO A 672 -13.12 -17.29 -6.40
C PRO A 672 -14.05 -16.13 -6.02
N LEU A 673 -15.04 -15.85 -6.87
CA LEU A 673 -16.12 -14.91 -6.62
C LEU A 673 -17.46 -15.64 -6.67
N SER A 674 -18.36 -15.34 -5.74
CA SER A 674 -19.74 -15.80 -5.78
C SER A 674 -20.70 -14.71 -5.31
N GLY A 675 -21.91 -14.68 -5.87
CA GLY A 675 -22.96 -13.74 -5.48
C GLY A 675 -24.35 -14.29 -5.83
N GLU A 676 -25.39 -13.77 -5.18
CA GLU A 676 -26.78 -14.14 -5.48
C GLU A 676 -27.68 -12.90 -5.43
N GLY A 677 -28.54 -12.75 -6.43
CA GLY A 677 -29.50 -11.65 -6.48
C GLY A 677 -30.78 -11.90 -5.66
N ALA A 678 -31.35 -10.81 -5.13
CA ALA A 678 -32.62 -10.81 -4.40
C ALA A 678 -33.69 -9.98 -5.11
N SER A 679 -34.93 -10.44 -5.10
CA SER A 679 -36.08 -9.76 -5.73
C SER A 679 -36.74 -8.69 -4.86
N SER A 680 -36.41 -8.63 -3.57
CA SER A 680 -37.00 -7.72 -2.59
C SER A 680 -35.90 -6.95 -1.86
N TRP A 681 -36.23 -5.74 -1.41
CA TRP A 681 -35.40 -4.94 -0.50
C TRP A 681 -35.65 -5.35 0.95
N ALA A 682 -36.86 -5.78 1.31
CA ALA A 682 -37.15 -6.35 2.62
C ALA A 682 -36.47 -7.72 2.79
N GLN A 683 -35.84 -7.93 3.93
CA GLN A 683 -35.11 -9.13 4.35
C GLN A 683 -35.51 -9.50 5.79
N THR A 684 -35.59 -10.79 6.06
CA THR A 684 -35.72 -11.32 7.42
C THR A 684 -34.68 -12.41 7.59
N ASP A 685 -33.74 -12.17 8.50
CA ASP A 685 -32.77 -13.17 8.93
C ASP A 685 -33.25 -13.82 10.21
N SER A 686 -33.11 -15.15 10.29
CA SER A 686 -33.53 -15.92 11.45
C SER A 686 -32.35 -16.73 11.96
N PHE A 687 -32.02 -16.50 13.23
CA PHE A 687 -30.96 -17.20 13.95
C PHE A 687 -31.58 -18.00 15.10
N THR A 688 -30.83 -18.99 15.55
CA THR A 688 -31.10 -19.65 16.83
C THR A 688 -29.85 -19.49 17.66
N GLN A 689 -30.00 -18.92 18.85
CA GLN A 689 -28.88 -18.72 19.75
C GLN A 689 -28.28 -20.07 20.12
N LEU A 690 -27.01 -20.27 19.79
CA LEU A 690 -26.31 -21.51 20.07
C LEU A 690 -25.80 -21.50 21.51
N SER A 691 -25.76 -22.68 22.12
CA SER A 691 -24.93 -22.85 23.31
C SER A 691 -23.48 -22.72 22.83
N GLY A 692 -22.61 -21.98 23.52
CA GLY A 692 -21.18 -21.80 23.17
C GLY A 692 -20.33 -23.09 23.19
N GLN A 693 -20.81 -24.17 22.59
CA GLN A 693 -20.32 -25.55 22.58
C GLN A 693 -20.00 -26.06 21.15
N VAL A 694 -20.13 -25.22 20.11
CA VAL A 694 -19.70 -25.55 18.74
C VAL A 694 -18.34 -24.92 18.50
N VAL A 695 -17.29 -25.74 18.59
CA VAL A 695 -15.89 -25.30 18.50
C VAL A 695 -15.11 -26.20 17.55
N ASP A 696 -14.28 -25.62 16.72
CA ASP A 696 -13.26 -26.28 15.91
C ASP A 696 -11.90 -26.05 16.56
N VAL A 697 -11.15 -27.12 16.82
CA VAL A 697 -9.79 -27.04 17.37
C VAL A 697 -8.82 -27.54 16.31
N LEU A 698 -7.85 -26.72 15.92
CA LEU A 698 -6.81 -27.08 14.97
C LEU A 698 -5.44 -27.14 15.66
N PHE A 699 -4.89 -28.35 15.79
CA PHE A 699 -3.52 -28.56 16.24
C PHE A 699 -2.54 -28.43 15.07
N VAL A 700 -1.56 -27.55 15.23
CA VAL A 700 -0.45 -27.34 14.29
C VAL A 700 0.81 -27.86 14.95
N VAL A 701 1.23 -29.06 14.56
CA VAL A 701 2.24 -29.82 15.29
C VAL A 701 3.50 -29.93 14.46
N ASP A 702 4.63 -29.68 15.10
CA ASP A 702 5.93 -29.93 14.52
C ASP A 702 6.20 -31.43 14.38
N GLU A 703 6.40 -31.88 13.14
CA GLU A 703 6.65 -33.30 12.84
C GLU A 703 8.05 -33.77 13.30
N ASN A 704 8.94 -32.85 13.64
CA ASN A 704 10.30 -33.12 14.10
C ASN A 704 10.44 -33.20 15.62
N LEU A 705 9.38 -32.95 16.40
CA LEU A 705 9.40 -33.06 17.88
C LEU A 705 10.06 -34.35 18.40
N PRO A 706 9.85 -35.54 17.81
CA PRO A 706 10.50 -36.76 18.29
C PRO A 706 12.04 -36.76 18.21
N LEU A 707 12.66 -35.83 17.47
CA LEU A 707 14.11 -35.70 17.35
C LEU A 707 14.75 -34.94 18.51
N THR A 708 13.98 -34.07 19.18
CA THR A 708 14.51 -33.10 20.15
C THR A 708 13.86 -33.22 21.53
N GLN A 709 12.66 -33.81 21.61
CA GLN A 709 11.92 -34.02 22.85
C GLN A 709 12.07 -35.45 23.38
N SER A 710 11.88 -35.61 24.70
CA SER A 710 11.90 -36.93 25.34
C SER A 710 10.67 -37.76 24.90
N PRO A 711 10.84 -38.98 24.37
CA PRO A 711 9.72 -39.83 23.95
C PRO A 711 8.70 -40.08 25.06
N ALA A 712 9.17 -40.28 26.30
CA ALA A 712 8.29 -40.51 27.44
C ALA A 712 7.51 -39.24 27.85
N HIS A 713 8.07 -38.05 27.60
CA HIS A 713 7.36 -36.80 27.85
C HIS A 713 6.33 -36.53 26.76
N LEU A 714 6.69 -36.65 25.48
CA LEU A 714 5.75 -36.52 24.36
C LEU A 714 4.57 -37.49 24.49
N GLU A 715 4.84 -38.76 24.82
CA GLU A 715 3.79 -39.76 25.06
C GLU A 715 2.88 -39.33 26.22
N ALA A 716 3.43 -38.81 27.31
CA ALA A 716 2.65 -38.34 28.45
C ALA A 716 1.77 -37.12 28.10
N GLU A 717 2.31 -36.13 27.39
CA GLU A 717 1.58 -34.93 27.01
C GLU A 717 0.51 -35.21 25.94
N PHE A 718 0.80 -36.03 24.93
CA PHE A 718 -0.20 -36.44 23.93
C PHE A 718 -1.34 -37.25 24.54
N ASN A 719 -1.03 -38.14 25.50
CA ASN A 719 -2.07 -38.85 26.25
C ASN A 719 -2.87 -37.91 27.17
N GLY A 720 -2.21 -36.89 27.75
CA GLY A 720 -2.87 -35.82 28.50
C GLY A 720 -3.84 -35.04 27.62
N LEU A 721 -3.39 -34.59 26.45
CA LEU A 721 -4.21 -33.88 25.47
C LEU A 721 -5.40 -34.73 25.00
N ALA A 722 -5.17 -36.01 24.69
CA ALA A 722 -6.23 -36.95 24.34
C ALA A 722 -7.27 -37.13 25.45
N SER A 723 -6.85 -37.08 26.72
CA SER A 723 -7.75 -37.16 27.87
C SER A 723 -8.60 -35.90 28.01
N GLU A 724 -8.06 -34.71 27.70
CA GLU A 724 -8.82 -33.47 27.62
C GLU A 724 -9.85 -33.54 26.48
N VAL A 725 -9.45 -33.93 25.27
CA VAL A 725 -10.37 -34.10 24.12
C VAL A 725 -11.47 -35.11 24.42
N ALA A 726 -11.16 -36.17 25.15
CA ALA A 726 -12.14 -37.18 25.58
C ALA A 726 -13.22 -36.62 26.52
N SER A 727 -12.94 -35.50 27.20
CA SER A 727 -13.89 -34.81 28.08
C SER A 727 -14.79 -33.81 27.35
N TRP A 728 -14.43 -33.40 26.12
CA TRP A 728 -15.17 -32.41 25.35
C TRP A 728 -16.49 -32.96 24.78
N PRO A 729 -17.48 -32.08 24.51
CA PRO A 729 -18.69 -32.47 23.79
C PRO A 729 -18.38 -33.05 22.41
N ALA A 730 -19.17 -34.01 21.95
CA ALA A 730 -19.01 -34.62 20.63
C ALA A 730 -19.26 -33.63 19.46
N SER A 731 -19.83 -32.46 19.73
CA SER A 731 -20.00 -31.36 18.76
C SER A 731 -18.70 -30.64 18.41
N VAL A 732 -17.61 -30.84 19.18
CA VAL A 732 -16.31 -30.22 18.90
C VAL A 732 -15.62 -30.96 17.76
N HIS A 733 -15.15 -30.26 16.74
CA HIS A 733 -14.30 -30.84 15.70
C HIS A 733 -12.82 -30.65 16.07
N VAL A 734 -11.99 -31.65 15.84
CA VAL A 734 -10.57 -31.63 16.18
C VAL A 734 -9.74 -32.03 14.96
N GLY A 735 -8.98 -31.09 14.43
CA GLY A 735 -8.07 -31.25 13.30
C GLY A 735 -6.62 -31.27 13.73
N VAL A 736 -5.77 -31.96 12.98
CA VAL A 736 -4.31 -31.97 13.18
C VAL A 736 -3.63 -31.74 11.85
N ILE A 737 -2.67 -30.81 11.79
CA ILE A 737 -1.79 -30.57 10.64
C ILE A 737 -0.32 -30.58 11.06
N SER A 738 0.57 -30.82 10.10
CA SER A 738 2.02 -30.62 10.27
C SER A 738 2.41 -29.18 9.97
N ASN A 739 3.44 -28.66 10.64
CA ASN A 739 4.07 -27.38 10.31
C ASN A 739 5.01 -27.43 9.08
N ASN A 740 5.16 -28.57 8.43
CA ASN A 740 6.07 -28.73 7.30
C ASN A 740 5.54 -28.04 6.03
N ILE A 741 6.28 -27.02 5.57
CA ILE A 741 5.99 -26.24 4.37
C ILE A 741 6.98 -26.51 3.21
N ALA A 742 7.88 -27.47 3.37
CA ALA A 742 9.04 -27.67 2.50
C ALA A 742 8.69 -28.02 1.04
N SER A 743 7.46 -28.43 0.74
CA SER A 743 7.05 -28.75 -0.62
C SER A 743 6.30 -27.64 -1.34
N GLN A 744 5.83 -26.59 -0.64
CA GLN A 744 4.90 -25.55 -1.16
C GLN A 744 3.73 -26.12 -2.02
N GLY A 745 3.49 -27.43 -1.95
CA GLY A 745 2.58 -28.16 -2.82
C GLY A 745 1.17 -28.18 -2.24
N PRO A 746 0.22 -28.84 -2.92
CA PRO A 746 -1.17 -28.88 -2.50
C PRO A 746 -1.40 -29.65 -1.18
N GLU A 747 -0.35 -30.24 -0.60
CA GLU A 747 -0.35 -31.01 0.65
C GLU A 747 -0.15 -30.14 1.91
N VAL A 748 0.31 -28.89 1.76
CA VAL A 748 0.53 -27.98 2.89
C VAL A 748 -0.83 -27.58 3.49
N GLY A 749 -0.93 -27.63 4.82
CA GLY A 749 -2.17 -27.34 5.54
C GLY A 749 -3.23 -28.46 5.47
N ARG A 750 -2.95 -29.59 4.81
CA ARG A 750 -3.90 -30.72 4.79
C ARG A 750 -3.98 -31.41 6.14
N LEU A 751 -5.22 -31.60 6.61
CA LEU A 751 -5.54 -32.40 7.79
C LEU A 751 -4.95 -33.81 7.71
N ARG A 752 -4.35 -34.24 8.82
CA ARG A 752 -3.68 -35.52 8.97
C ARG A 752 -4.67 -36.58 9.44
N THR A 753 -4.55 -37.77 8.87
CA THR A 753 -5.34 -38.95 9.25
C THR A 753 -4.46 -39.93 10.01
N ALA A 754 -5.01 -40.65 10.99
CA ALA A 754 -4.32 -41.79 11.62
C ALA A 754 -3.99 -42.96 10.66
N GLY A 755 -4.46 -42.92 9.42
CA GLY A 755 -4.15 -43.89 8.37
C GLY A 755 -5.21 -43.91 7.26
N ALA A 756 -4.98 -44.73 6.22
CA ALA A 756 -5.94 -44.87 5.11
C ALA A 756 -7.33 -45.29 5.60
N GLY A 757 -8.37 -44.56 5.19
CA GLY A 757 -9.76 -44.81 5.57
C GLY A 757 -10.16 -44.32 6.98
N GLN A 758 -9.25 -43.65 7.70
CA GLN A 758 -9.57 -42.93 8.93
C GLN A 758 -10.13 -41.54 8.61
N PRO A 759 -10.96 -40.96 9.49
CA PRO A 759 -11.52 -39.63 9.26
C PRO A 759 -10.42 -38.55 9.25
N ARG A 760 -10.63 -37.50 8.47
CA ARG A 760 -9.66 -36.38 8.30
C ARG A 760 -9.62 -35.45 9.51
N PHE A 761 -10.75 -35.29 10.19
CA PHE A 761 -10.85 -34.64 11.49
C PHE A 761 -11.63 -35.54 12.43
N LEU A 762 -11.44 -35.30 13.72
CA LEU A 762 -12.01 -36.06 14.82
C LEU A 762 -13.13 -35.26 15.47
N THR A 763 -13.94 -35.90 16.31
CA THR A 763 -14.92 -35.23 17.15
C THR A 763 -14.47 -35.25 18.61
N GLY A 764 -15.00 -34.40 19.48
CA GLY A 764 -14.82 -34.54 20.92
C GLY A 764 -15.39 -35.86 21.47
N GLY A 765 -15.08 -36.15 22.73
CA GLY A 765 -15.52 -37.36 23.43
C GLY A 765 -14.54 -38.53 23.31
N ALA A 766 -14.80 -39.62 24.05
CA ALA A 766 -13.84 -40.70 24.28
C ALA A 766 -13.25 -41.35 23.01
N SER A 767 -14.04 -41.49 21.95
CA SER A 767 -13.56 -42.03 20.66
C SER A 767 -12.61 -41.07 19.94
N GLY A 768 -12.85 -39.77 20.05
CA GLY A 768 -12.00 -38.73 19.49
C GLY A 768 -10.64 -38.64 20.16
N GLY A 769 -10.62 -38.66 21.50
CA GLY A 769 -9.38 -38.68 22.27
C GLY A 769 -8.47 -39.86 21.86
N ALA A 770 -9.03 -41.06 21.72
CA ALA A 770 -8.26 -42.23 21.27
C ALA A 770 -7.72 -42.07 19.83
N ALA A 771 -8.52 -41.49 18.92
CA ALA A 771 -8.10 -41.25 17.55
C ALA A 771 -7.06 -40.12 17.42
N LEU A 772 -7.04 -39.18 18.36
CA LEU A 772 -6.07 -38.08 18.39
C LEU A 772 -4.65 -38.61 18.62
N VAL A 773 -4.47 -39.53 19.59
CA VAL A 773 -3.17 -40.17 19.83
C VAL A 773 -2.66 -40.84 18.56
N ALA A 774 -3.50 -41.64 17.90
CA ALA A 774 -3.14 -42.34 16.67
C ALA A 774 -2.79 -41.37 15.52
N THR A 775 -3.44 -40.20 15.47
CA THR A 775 -3.16 -39.17 14.46
C THR A 775 -1.83 -38.45 14.73
N LEU A 776 -1.55 -38.13 15.99
CA LEU A 776 -0.29 -37.50 16.42
C LEU A 776 0.90 -38.44 16.21
N GLU A 777 0.75 -39.74 16.51
CA GLU A 777 1.76 -40.76 16.24
C GLU A 777 2.01 -40.94 14.74
N ALA A 778 0.98 -40.79 13.91
CA ALA A 778 1.06 -40.92 12.45
C ALA A 778 1.76 -39.73 11.75
N LEU A 779 2.05 -38.64 12.45
CA LEU A 779 2.83 -37.52 11.90
C LEU A 779 4.28 -37.91 11.53
N GLY A 780 4.79 -39.04 12.01
CA GLY A 780 6.21 -39.41 11.92
C GLY A 780 6.69 -40.06 10.61
N ALA A 781 7.42 -39.29 9.80
CA ALA A 781 8.78 -39.59 9.34
C ALA A 781 9.50 -38.26 9.01
N PRO A 782 10.65 -37.94 9.64
CA PRO A 782 11.30 -36.64 9.47
C PRO A 782 11.75 -36.44 8.03
N GLY A 783 11.27 -35.37 7.41
CA GLY A 783 11.61 -35.04 6.02
C GLY A 783 11.57 -33.55 5.70
N GLY A 784 10.84 -32.73 6.46
CA GLY A 784 10.81 -31.28 6.29
C GLY A 784 11.94 -30.56 7.02
N VAL A 785 12.72 -29.75 6.28
CA VAL A 785 13.77 -28.88 6.84
C VAL A 785 13.23 -27.50 7.28
N LEU A 786 11.96 -27.19 6.97
CA LEU A 786 11.32 -25.89 7.22
C LEU A 786 10.00 -26.06 7.99
N GLY A 787 9.98 -25.62 9.25
CA GLY A 787 8.79 -25.59 10.11
C GLY A 787 8.09 -24.23 10.03
N GLY A 788 7.12 -24.08 9.13
CA GLY A 788 6.32 -22.87 8.94
C GLY A 788 4.87 -23.08 9.38
N GLY A 789 4.64 -23.14 10.69
CA GLY A 789 3.33 -23.45 11.25
C GLY A 789 2.29 -22.39 10.97
N LEU A 790 2.67 -21.11 10.89
CA LEU A 790 1.73 -20.02 10.57
C LEU A 790 1.19 -20.13 9.14
N ASP A 791 2.06 -20.39 8.16
CA ASP A 791 1.66 -20.61 6.76
C ASP A 791 0.83 -21.89 6.60
N ALA A 792 1.22 -22.97 7.30
CA ALA A 792 0.46 -24.22 7.30
C ALA A 792 -0.96 -24.03 7.89
N ALA A 793 -1.10 -23.28 8.98
CA ALA A 793 -2.37 -22.98 9.60
C ALA A 793 -3.27 -22.14 8.69
N TRP A 794 -2.73 -21.06 8.12
CA TRP A 794 -3.46 -20.22 7.18
C TRP A 794 -3.97 -21.02 5.98
N ARG A 795 -3.12 -21.86 5.36
CA ARG A 795 -3.52 -22.73 4.25
C ARG A 795 -4.52 -23.80 4.65
N ALA A 796 -4.47 -24.30 5.88
CA ALA A 796 -5.44 -25.28 6.35
C ALA A 796 -6.85 -24.71 6.43
N LEU A 797 -6.96 -23.41 6.72
CA LEU A 797 -8.21 -22.70 6.95
C LEU A 797 -8.68 -21.88 5.73
N SER A 798 -7.95 -21.96 4.62
CA SER A 798 -8.23 -21.18 3.41
C SER A 798 -8.48 -22.07 2.19
N PHE A 799 -9.07 -21.47 1.16
CA PHE A 799 -9.11 -22.07 -0.16
C PHE A 799 -7.67 -22.38 -0.65
N PRO A 800 -7.41 -23.55 -1.27
CA PRO A 800 -8.36 -24.55 -1.73
C PRO A 800 -8.66 -25.67 -0.72
N ASN A 801 -8.00 -25.72 0.44
CA ASN A 801 -8.18 -26.83 1.38
C ASN A 801 -9.60 -26.86 1.96
N THR A 802 -10.22 -25.71 2.20
CA THR A 802 -11.59 -25.60 2.74
C THR A 802 -12.68 -25.65 1.66
N ALA A 803 -12.32 -25.72 0.37
CA ALA A 803 -13.24 -25.55 -0.73
C ALA A 803 -14.47 -26.49 -0.63
N PRO A 804 -15.72 -25.98 -0.69
CA PRO A 804 -16.90 -26.82 -0.69
C PRO A 804 -17.05 -27.60 -2.01
N PRO A 805 -17.84 -28.68 -2.04
CA PRO A 805 -18.20 -29.34 -3.28
C PRO A 805 -19.01 -28.40 -4.18
N ALA A 806 -18.89 -28.59 -5.49
CA ALA A 806 -19.72 -27.87 -6.46
C ALA A 806 -21.22 -28.08 -6.16
N ASP A 807 -22.08 -27.15 -6.60
CA ASP A 807 -23.54 -27.30 -6.53
C ASP A 807 -24.11 -27.55 -7.95
N PRO A 808 -24.67 -28.75 -8.25
CA PRO A 808 -24.82 -29.90 -7.36
C PRO A 808 -23.50 -30.68 -7.14
N PRO A 809 -23.35 -31.40 -6.00
CA PRO A 809 -22.13 -32.11 -5.66
C PRO A 809 -21.70 -33.13 -6.72
N LYS A 810 -20.44 -33.04 -7.16
CA LYS A 810 -19.84 -34.01 -8.08
C LYS A 810 -19.28 -35.19 -7.30
N SER A 811 -19.88 -36.37 -7.46
CA SER A 811 -19.34 -37.63 -6.92
C SER A 811 -18.02 -38.02 -7.60
N CYS A 812 -17.12 -38.68 -6.86
CA CYS A 812 -15.83 -39.13 -7.39
C CYS A 812 -15.40 -40.46 -6.75
N ASN A 813 -14.42 -41.14 -7.37
CA ASN A 813 -13.74 -42.31 -6.81
C ASN A 813 -12.23 -42.09 -6.64
N VAL A 814 -11.63 -41.23 -7.47
CA VAL A 814 -10.20 -40.90 -7.47
C VAL A 814 -10.00 -39.41 -7.74
N ASP A 815 -8.86 -38.85 -7.33
CA ASP A 815 -8.57 -37.41 -7.49
C ASP A 815 -8.65 -36.92 -8.94
N SER A 816 -8.32 -37.78 -9.91
CA SER A 816 -8.41 -37.42 -11.33
C SER A 816 -9.83 -37.18 -11.84
N ASP A 817 -10.85 -37.57 -11.07
CA ASP A 817 -12.24 -37.25 -11.37
C ASP A 817 -12.57 -35.78 -11.07
N CYS A 818 -11.73 -35.10 -10.28
CA CYS A 818 -11.96 -33.75 -9.78
C CYS A 818 -11.18 -32.70 -10.58
N THR A 819 -11.77 -31.51 -10.71
CA THR A 819 -11.08 -30.36 -11.28
C THR A 819 -10.16 -29.79 -10.23
N LYS A 820 -8.85 -29.75 -10.51
CA LYS A 820 -7.87 -29.12 -9.60
C LYS A 820 -8.30 -27.68 -9.29
N PRO A 821 -8.13 -27.20 -8.04
CA PRO A 821 -7.37 -27.81 -6.95
C PRO A 821 -8.14 -28.83 -6.07
N GLN A 822 -9.40 -29.13 -6.36
CA GLN A 822 -10.19 -30.10 -5.59
C GLN A 822 -9.65 -31.53 -5.76
N VAL A 823 -9.86 -32.35 -4.73
CA VAL A 823 -9.48 -33.76 -4.66
C VAL A 823 -10.69 -34.61 -4.27
N CYS A 824 -10.56 -35.92 -4.41
CA CYS A 824 -11.67 -36.82 -4.13
C CYS A 824 -11.71 -37.16 -2.64
N VAL A 825 -12.70 -36.64 -1.93
CA VAL A 825 -12.79 -36.78 -0.47
C VAL A 825 -14.06 -37.50 -0.04
N GLN A 826 -13.92 -38.35 0.97
CA GLN A 826 -15.06 -38.98 1.64
C GLN A 826 -15.62 -38.04 2.71
N SER A 827 -16.94 -37.84 2.76
CA SER A 827 -17.57 -37.09 3.84
C SER A 827 -17.34 -37.79 5.18
N VAL A 828 -16.91 -37.02 6.18
CA VAL A 828 -16.75 -37.45 7.58
C VAL A 828 -18.12 -37.46 8.26
N LEU A 829 -18.99 -36.50 7.94
CA LEU A 829 -20.31 -36.37 8.56
C LEU A 829 -21.37 -37.30 7.95
N ASN A 830 -21.24 -37.64 6.66
CA ASN A 830 -22.16 -38.49 5.91
C ASN A 830 -21.43 -39.72 5.34
N ALA A 831 -21.23 -40.72 6.19
CA ALA A 831 -20.52 -41.94 5.86
C ALA A 831 -21.04 -42.60 4.55
N GLY A 832 -20.12 -42.93 3.64
CA GLY A 832 -20.43 -43.55 2.35
C GLY A 832 -20.62 -42.56 1.19
N THR A 833 -20.51 -41.27 1.44
CA THR A 833 -20.55 -40.22 0.39
C THR A 833 -19.13 -39.79 0.02
N THR A 834 -18.81 -39.77 -1.27
CA THR A 834 -17.50 -39.32 -1.78
C THR A 834 -17.72 -38.28 -2.87
N VAL A 835 -17.12 -37.10 -2.70
CA VAL A 835 -17.34 -35.92 -3.56
C VAL A 835 -16.02 -35.19 -3.86
N CYS A 836 -16.01 -34.43 -4.95
CA CYS A 836 -14.94 -33.50 -5.25
C CYS A 836 -15.07 -32.25 -4.36
N ALA A 837 -14.12 -32.05 -3.46
CA ALA A 837 -14.05 -30.89 -2.57
C ALA A 837 -12.58 -30.64 -2.14
N GLY A 838 -12.37 -29.62 -1.32
CA GLY A 838 -11.09 -29.39 -0.63
C GLY A 838 -10.79 -30.49 0.39
N TRP A 839 -9.51 -30.72 0.67
CA TRP A 839 -9.11 -31.79 1.60
C TRP A 839 -9.64 -31.56 3.02
N ASN A 840 -9.73 -30.32 3.47
CA ASN A 840 -10.22 -29.94 4.80
C ASN A 840 -11.73 -29.64 4.85
N TRP A 841 -12.45 -29.88 3.75
CA TRP A 841 -13.90 -29.71 3.72
C TRP A 841 -14.60 -30.53 4.85
N GLU A 842 -15.64 -29.93 5.44
CA GLU A 842 -16.38 -30.32 6.67
C GLU A 842 -15.69 -30.08 8.02
N PHE A 843 -14.40 -29.77 8.06
CA PHE A 843 -13.74 -29.45 9.34
C PHE A 843 -14.10 -28.05 9.83
N PHE A 844 -13.81 -27.04 9.00
CA PHE A 844 -13.95 -25.62 9.32
C PHE A 844 -15.41 -25.19 9.12
N ARG A 845 -16.14 -25.00 10.22
CA ARG A 845 -17.56 -24.64 10.22
C ARG A 845 -17.74 -23.14 10.38
N GLU A 846 -18.66 -22.55 9.64
CA GLU A 846 -18.92 -21.10 9.70
C GLU A 846 -19.50 -20.67 11.06
N ASP A 847 -20.33 -21.51 11.70
CA ASP A 847 -21.01 -21.27 12.97
C ASP A 847 -20.23 -21.72 14.22
N ALA A 848 -18.96 -22.10 14.07
CA ALA A 848 -18.12 -22.58 15.16
C ALA A 848 -17.01 -21.59 15.50
N ALA A 849 -16.71 -21.42 16.79
CA ALA A 849 -15.47 -20.76 17.20
C ALA A 849 -14.24 -21.61 16.80
N LEU A 850 -13.11 -20.98 16.53
CA LEU A 850 -11.85 -21.63 16.15
C LEU A 850 -10.78 -21.44 17.23
N GLU A 851 -10.21 -22.56 17.69
CA GLU A 851 -9.08 -22.62 18.60
C GLU A 851 -7.86 -23.18 17.86
N LEU A 852 -6.84 -22.35 17.63
CA LEU A 852 -5.57 -22.74 17.05
C LEU A 852 -4.58 -23.12 18.15
N VAL A 853 -3.89 -24.25 18.02
CA VAL A 853 -2.86 -24.67 18.99
C VAL A 853 -1.57 -25.02 18.26
N PHE A 854 -0.59 -24.13 18.35
CA PHE A 854 0.76 -24.34 17.81
C PHE A 854 1.62 -25.10 18.81
N ILE A 855 2.24 -26.19 18.37
CA ILE A 855 3.16 -27.01 19.17
C ILE A 855 4.45 -27.21 18.37
N SER A 856 5.54 -26.54 18.76
CA SER A 856 6.83 -26.63 18.04
C SER A 856 8.00 -26.36 18.98
N ASP A 857 9.12 -27.01 18.72
CA ASP A 857 10.40 -26.81 19.41
C ASP A 857 11.36 -25.87 18.66
N VAL A 858 10.92 -25.31 17.52
CA VAL A 858 11.66 -24.35 16.71
C VAL A 858 10.82 -23.10 16.42
N GLU A 859 11.48 -22.05 15.95
CA GLU A 859 10.81 -20.83 15.50
C GLU A 859 10.01 -21.07 14.21
N ASP A 860 8.91 -20.33 14.04
CA ASP A 860 8.15 -20.31 12.79
C ASP A 860 9.01 -19.78 11.64
N SER A 861 9.24 -20.63 10.63
CA SER A 861 10.00 -20.31 9.42
C SER A 861 9.09 -19.92 8.25
N SER A 862 7.85 -19.48 8.54
CA SER A 862 6.94 -18.99 7.50
C SER A 862 7.48 -17.69 6.91
N LEU A 863 7.60 -17.64 5.58
CA LEU A 863 8.28 -16.56 4.86
C LEU A 863 7.52 -15.22 4.89
N GLY A 864 6.21 -15.23 5.12
CA GLY A 864 5.41 -14.01 5.21
C GLY A 864 5.70 -13.17 6.47
N ASN A 865 5.40 -11.88 6.38
CA ASN A 865 5.43 -10.97 7.54
C ASN A 865 4.46 -11.47 8.62
N LEU A 866 4.86 -11.31 9.89
CA LEU A 866 4.03 -11.72 11.02
C LEU A 866 2.67 -11.01 11.06
N SER A 867 2.62 -9.72 10.69
CA SER A 867 1.37 -8.95 10.61
C SER A 867 0.36 -9.57 9.65
N PHE A 868 0.82 -10.03 8.48
CA PHE A 868 -0.03 -10.77 7.53
C PHE A 868 -0.66 -12.00 8.19
N TYR A 869 0.13 -12.82 8.91
CA TYR A 869 -0.39 -14.02 9.56
C TYR A 869 -1.35 -13.71 10.71
N ILE A 870 -1.08 -12.66 11.49
CA ILE A 870 -2.01 -12.16 12.52
C ILE A 870 -3.32 -11.76 11.87
N ASP A 871 -3.28 -10.94 10.81
CA ASP A 871 -4.47 -10.41 10.16
C ASP A 871 -5.31 -11.52 9.50
N VAL A 872 -4.68 -12.44 8.76
CA VAL A 872 -5.43 -13.54 8.10
C VAL A 872 -6.01 -14.53 9.10
N LEU A 873 -5.29 -14.88 10.17
CA LEU A 873 -5.79 -15.82 11.16
C LEU A 873 -6.88 -15.17 12.01
N LYS A 874 -6.71 -13.90 12.41
CA LYS A 874 -7.71 -13.16 13.19
C LYS A 874 -9.02 -12.98 12.42
N ASN A 875 -8.97 -12.80 11.10
CA ASN A 875 -10.14 -12.57 10.26
C ASN A 875 -10.58 -13.83 9.48
N VAL A 876 -10.08 -15.02 9.82
CA VAL A 876 -10.37 -16.25 9.05
C VAL A 876 -11.85 -16.66 9.09
N LYS A 877 -12.59 -16.20 10.11
CA LYS A 877 -14.04 -16.39 10.25
C LYS A 877 -14.88 -15.32 9.56
N GLY A 878 -14.22 -14.33 8.95
CA GLY A 878 -14.87 -13.17 8.32
C GLY A 878 -14.58 -11.87 9.08
N PRO A 879 -14.83 -10.71 8.46
CA PRO A 879 -14.67 -9.40 9.10
C PRO A 879 -15.59 -9.28 10.33
N GLY A 880 -15.04 -8.86 11.47
CA GLY A 880 -15.82 -8.69 12.71
C GLY A 880 -15.89 -9.90 13.62
N GLU A 881 -15.59 -11.09 13.10
CA GLU A 881 -15.66 -12.35 13.83
C GLU A 881 -14.35 -12.67 14.59
N SER A 882 -13.56 -11.64 14.91
CA SER A 882 -12.23 -11.84 15.52
C SER A 882 -12.29 -12.44 16.91
N ASP A 883 -13.42 -12.29 17.61
CA ASP A 883 -13.63 -12.86 18.93
C ASP A 883 -13.93 -14.38 18.88
N LEU A 884 -14.28 -14.89 17.69
CA LEU A 884 -14.47 -16.32 17.45
C LEU A 884 -13.15 -17.06 17.19
N VAL A 885 -12.02 -16.37 17.09
CA VAL A 885 -10.72 -16.98 16.81
C VAL A 885 -9.74 -16.73 17.94
N ARG A 886 -9.15 -17.81 18.46
CA ARG A 886 -8.04 -17.73 19.42
C ARG A 886 -6.88 -18.58 18.97
N ALA A 887 -5.67 -18.16 19.33
CA ALA A 887 -4.46 -18.92 19.07
C ALA A 887 -3.64 -19.15 20.33
N HIS A 888 -3.20 -20.39 20.52
CA HIS A 888 -2.40 -20.84 21.64
C HIS A 888 -1.04 -21.32 21.15
N ALA A 889 -0.01 -21.20 21.98
CA ALA A 889 1.33 -21.64 21.67
C ALA A 889 1.92 -22.49 22.80
N VAL A 890 2.43 -23.67 22.45
CA VAL A 890 3.29 -24.52 23.27
C VAL A 890 4.65 -24.59 22.57
N VAL A 891 5.53 -23.65 22.91
CA VAL A 891 6.79 -23.42 22.19
C VAL A 891 7.94 -23.13 23.16
N GLY A 892 9.17 -22.94 22.68
CA GLY A 892 10.26 -22.49 23.53
C GLY A 892 10.09 -21.04 24.02
N ASP A 893 10.63 -20.74 25.20
CA ASP A 893 10.43 -19.44 25.86
C ASP A 893 10.97 -18.26 25.01
N SER A 894 10.31 -17.10 25.10
CA SER A 894 10.61 -15.95 24.25
C SER A 894 12.07 -15.48 24.36
N GLY A 895 12.70 -15.21 23.22
CA GLY A 895 14.08 -14.72 23.09
C GLY A 895 15.21 -15.69 23.50
N THR A 896 14.94 -16.71 24.31
CA THR A 896 15.97 -17.63 24.84
C THR A 896 15.77 -19.10 24.52
N GLY A 897 14.54 -19.52 24.16
CA GLY A 897 14.15 -20.92 24.12
C GLY A 897 14.13 -21.52 25.53
N CYS A 898 14.07 -22.85 25.61
CA CYS A 898 14.04 -23.57 26.89
C CYS A 898 14.86 -24.87 26.85
N GLU A 899 15.29 -25.34 28.02
CA GLU A 899 15.95 -26.63 28.19
C GLU A 899 15.59 -27.25 29.55
N SER A 900 15.12 -28.50 29.54
CA SER A 900 14.78 -29.25 30.74
C SER A 900 14.93 -30.77 30.52
N THR A 901 14.55 -31.59 31.50
CA THR A 901 14.48 -33.06 31.32
C THR A 901 13.38 -33.50 30.35
N ALA A 902 12.43 -32.61 30.04
CA ALA A 902 11.37 -32.84 29.07
C ALA A 902 11.87 -32.73 27.61
N GLY A 903 12.86 -31.86 27.37
CA GLY A 903 13.47 -31.63 26.07
C GLY A 903 14.12 -30.25 25.97
N LYS A 904 14.48 -29.87 24.75
CA LYS A 904 15.07 -28.56 24.42
C LYS A 904 14.33 -27.94 23.25
N ALA A 905 14.15 -26.62 23.27
CA ALA A 905 13.55 -25.87 22.18
C ALA A 905 14.26 -24.54 21.96
N PHE A 906 14.25 -24.07 20.72
CA PHE A 906 14.58 -22.70 20.35
C PHE A 906 13.43 -21.74 20.71
N PRO A 907 13.66 -20.41 20.73
CA PRO A 907 12.57 -19.45 20.89
C PRO A 907 11.48 -19.65 19.82
N GLY A 908 10.22 -19.50 20.20
CA GLY A 908 9.07 -19.49 19.29
C GLY A 908 8.34 -18.15 19.29
N ASP A 909 9.07 -17.05 19.17
CA ASP A 909 8.60 -15.67 19.33
C ASP A 909 7.44 -15.33 18.38
N ARG A 910 7.43 -15.82 17.14
CA ARG A 910 6.33 -15.55 16.19
C ARG A 910 5.02 -16.21 16.63
N TYR A 911 5.09 -17.44 17.13
CA TYR A 911 3.92 -18.13 17.68
C TYR A 911 3.42 -17.46 18.96
N ILE A 912 4.32 -16.99 19.82
CA ILE A 912 3.99 -16.27 21.06
C ILE A 912 3.25 -14.97 20.76
N GLU A 913 3.72 -14.20 19.77
CA GLU A 913 3.09 -12.95 19.37
C GLU A 913 1.70 -13.19 18.78
N VAL A 914 1.55 -14.17 17.87
CA VAL A 914 0.22 -14.55 17.33
C VAL A 914 -0.72 -14.97 18.45
N ALA A 915 -0.26 -15.82 19.38
CA ALA A 915 -1.08 -16.24 20.51
C ALA A 915 -1.49 -15.07 21.40
N THR A 916 -0.61 -14.08 21.57
CA THR A 916 -0.88 -12.88 22.38
C THR A 916 -1.90 -11.96 21.70
N GLN A 917 -1.74 -11.70 20.40
CA GLN A 917 -2.60 -10.81 19.61
C GLN A 917 -4.01 -11.39 19.38
N LEU A 918 -4.13 -12.73 19.33
CA LEU A 918 -5.41 -13.44 19.21
C LEU A 918 -5.96 -13.88 20.59
N GLY A 919 -5.45 -13.31 21.69
CA GLY A 919 -6.03 -13.47 23.03
C GLY A 919 -5.96 -14.88 23.63
N GLY A 920 -5.05 -15.74 23.15
CA GLY A 920 -4.87 -17.08 23.68
C GLY A 920 -3.75 -17.19 24.71
N LYS A 921 -3.26 -18.42 24.91
CA LYS A 921 -2.32 -18.77 25.99
C LYS A 921 -0.99 -19.25 25.43
N VAL A 922 0.07 -18.90 26.14
CA VAL A 922 1.44 -19.33 25.85
C VAL A 922 1.93 -20.24 26.97
N GLY A 923 2.51 -21.38 26.61
CA GLY A 923 3.18 -22.30 27.52
C GLY A 923 4.52 -22.78 26.95
N SER A 924 5.41 -23.15 27.86
CA SER A 924 6.73 -23.67 27.51
C SER A 924 6.63 -25.15 27.13
N ILE A 925 7.18 -25.52 25.97
CA ILE A 925 7.25 -26.93 25.55
C ILE A 925 8.12 -27.77 26.50
N CYS A 926 9.10 -27.14 27.18
CA CYS A 926 9.94 -27.80 28.17
C CYS A 926 9.31 -27.91 29.56
N ALA A 927 8.08 -27.43 29.75
CA ALA A 927 7.36 -27.55 31.02
C ALA A 927 7.05 -29.01 31.34
N SER A 928 6.86 -29.31 32.63
CA SER A 928 6.49 -30.67 33.06
C SER A 928 5.08 -31.08 32.61
N THR A 929 4.26 -30.14 32.13
CA THR A 929 2.97 -30.40 31.48
C THR A 929 2.52 -29.21 30.64
N TRP A 930 1.85 -29.50 29.51
CA TRP A 930 1.21 -28.52 28.63
C TRP A 930 -0.25 -28.26 29.02
N ALA A 931 -0.76 -28.97 30.04
CA ALA A 931 -2.15 -28.90 30.48
C ALA A 931 -2.57 -27.49 30.93
N SER A 932 -1.69 -26.56 31.28
CA SER A 932 -2.08 -25.18 31.60
C SER A 932 -2.56 -24.39 30.37
N VAL A 933 -1.98 -24.68 29.20
CA VAL A 933 -2.38 -24.08 27.91
C VAL A 933 -3.72 -24.67 27.47
N LEU A 934 -3.95 -25.94 27.74
CA LEU A 934 -5.12 -26.71 27.31
C LEU A 934 -6.25 -26.78 28.35
N SER A 935 -5.95 -26.53 29.63
CA SER A 935 -6.94 -26.62 30.72
C SER A 935 -7.96 -25.49 30.55
N LYS A 936 -9.21 -25.91 30.34
CA LYS A 936 -10.38 -25.10 30.01
C LYS A 936 -10.42 -24.49 28.60
N THR A 937 -10.00 -25.27 27.61
CA THR A 937 -10.50 -25.12 26.24
C THR A 937 -11.33 -26.38 25.93
N PRO A 938 -12.60 -26.35 25.48
CA PRO A 938 -13.64 -25.32 25.58
C PRO A 938 -14.34 -25.37 26.95
N GLY A 939 -14.40 -24.22 27.64
CA GLY A 939 -15.02 -24.14 28.97
C GLY A 939 -14.66 -22.90 29.78
N SER A 940 -14.67 -21.71 29.18
CA SER A 940 -14.91 -20.42 29.86
C SER A 940 -15.14 -19.31 28.84
N PRO A 941 -16.20 -18.51 29.04
CA PRO A 941 -17.37 -18.57 28.17
C PRO A 941 -17.00 -18.11 26.74
N PHE A 942 -17.28 -18.92 25.72
CA PHE A 942 -18.08 -18.27 24.69
C PHE A 942 -19.36 -17.98 25.42
N GLY A 943 -19.67 -16.69 25.59
CA GLY A 943 -21.01 -16.33 26.00
C GLY A 943 -21.99 -16.96 25.03
N LEU A 944 -23.26 -16.79 25.32
CA LEU A 944 -24.23 -16.78 24.24
C LEU A 944 -23.68 -15.85 23.14
N ASP A 945 -23.81 -16.24 21.88
CA ASP A 945 -23.28 -15.45 20.78
C ASP A 945 -23.87 -14.04 20.88
N THR A 946 -23.02 -13.03 20.86
CA THR A 946 -23.45 -11.63 20.89
C THR A 946 -23.52 -11.06 19.49
N HIS A 947 -22.89 -11.68 18.49
CA HIS A 947 -22.71 -11.12 17.16
C HIS A 947 -23.48 -11.94 16.13
N PHE A 948 -24.48 -11.34 15.48
CA PHE A 948 -25.33 -12.02 14.51
C PHE A 948 -25.18 -11.36 13.13
N PRO A 949 -24.34 -11.92 12.23
CA PRO A 949 -24.10 -11.36 10.91
C PRO A 949 -25.35 -11.44 10.04
N LEU A 950 -25.70 -10.31 9.43
CA LEU A 950 -26.87 -10.19 8.56
C LEU A 950 -26.55 -10.71 7.17
N THR A 951 -27.52 -11.36 6.52
CA THR A 951 -27.39 -11.88 5.16
C THR A 951 -27.18 -10.75 4.14
N ARG A 952 -27.55 -9.51 4.49
CA ARG A 952 -27.54 -8.32 3.63
C ARG A 952 -27.31 -7.06 4.47
N ALA A 953 -26.52 -6.12 3.98
CA ALA A 953 -26.34 -4.81 4.61
C ALA A 953 -27.69 -4.09 4.80
N PRO A 954 -28.15 -3.79 6.04
CA PRO A 954 -29.42 -3.12 6.31
C PRO A 954 -29.34 -1.60 6.17
N LEU A 955 -30.45 -0.94 5.83
CA LEU A 955 -30.73 0.46 6.17
C LEU A 955 -30.94 0.50 7.69
N PRO A 956 -30.02 1.10 8.48
CA PRO A 956 -30.01 0.95 9.93
C PRO A 956 -31.32 1.37 10.60
N GLU A 957 -31.99 2.39 10.07
CA GLU A 957 -33.26 2.91 10.58
C GLU A 957 -34.46 1.97 10.36
N THR A 958 -34.27 0.85 9.68
CA THR A 958 -35.32 -0.13 9.34
C THR A 958 -35.17 -1.46 10.07
N ILE A 959 -34.14 -1.61 10.91
CA ILE A 959 -33.84 -2.85 11.62
C ILE A 959 -34.82 -3.02 12.78
N ASP A 960 -35.59 -4.10 12.72
CA ASP A 960 -36.46 -4.59 13.79
C ASP A 960 -35.90 -5.93 14.30
N VAL A 961 -35.55 -5.99 15.59
CA VAL A 961 -35.00 -7.19 16.24
C VAL A 961 -36.06 -7.81 17.15
N VAL A 962 -36.30 -9.11 17.01
CA VAL A 962 -37.22 -9.90 17.82
C VAL A 962 -36.48 -11.09 18.41
N VAL A 963 -36.55 -11.28 19.72
CA VAL A 963 -35.91 -12.39 20.44
C VAL A 963 -36.98 -13.18 21.17
N ALA A 964 -37.03 -14.50 20.96
CA ALA A 964 -38.05 -15.40 21.53
C ALA A 964 -39.51 -14.97 21.28
N GLY A 965 -39.74 -14.18 20.22
CA GLY A 965 -41.06 -13.61 19.88
C GLY A 965 -41.35 -12.24 20.48
N ASP A 966 -40.47 -11.69 21.32
CA ASP A 966 -40.59 -10.37 21.93
C ASP A 966 -39.74 -9.32 21.18
N THR A 967 -40.31 -8.15 20.90
CA THR A 967 -39.61 -7.06 20.19
C THR A 967 -38.59 -6.38 21.10
N CYS A 968 -37.35 -6.32 20.63
CA CYS A 968 -36.23 -5.73 21.32
C CYS A 968 -35.95 -4.31 20.81
N THR A 969 -36.18 -3.31 21.65
CA THR A 969 -35.95 -1.89 21.31
C THR A 969 -34.63 -1.33 21.87
N THR A 970 -33.96 -2.06 22.75
CA THR A 970 -32.68 -1.71 23.39
C THR A 970 -31.89 -2.96 23.71
N GLY A 971 -30.58 -2.84 24.00
CA GLY A 971 -29.72 -3.98 24.37
C GLY A 971 -29.09 -4.70 23.17
N TRP A 972 -29.09 -4.05 22.01
CA TRP A 972 -28.39 -4.44 20.80
C TRP A 972 -28.00 -3.19 20.00
N GLU A 973 -27.02 -3.31 19.13
CA GLU A 973 -26.59 -2.27 18.18
C GLU A 973 -26.24 -2.89 16.82
N TYR A 974 -26.38 -2.11 15.74
CA TYR A 974 -25.91 -2.54 14.42
C TYR A 974 -24.47 -2.09 14.19
N GLN A 975 -23.62 -3.01 13.77
CA GLN A 975 -22.22 -2.79 13.45
C GLN A 975 -22.04 -2.71 11.93
N GLU A 976 -21.74 -1.51 11.41
CA GLU A 976 -21.65 -1.25 9.96
C GLU A 976 -20.44 -1.93 9.30
N ASP A 977 -19.34 -2.08 10.03
CA ASP A 977 -18.11 -2.69 9.53
C ASP A 977 -18.27 -4.19 9.27
N THR A 978 -19.06 -4.86 10.12
CA THR A 978 -19.24 -6.32 10.15
C THR A 978 -20.60 -6.74 9.59
N SER A 979 -21.48 -5.78 9.28
CA SER A 979 -22.84 -6.02 8.80
C SER A 979 -23.64 -6.92 9.75
N ALA A 980 -23.56 -6.67 11.06
CA ALA A 980 -24.11 -7.56 12.08
C ALA A 980 -24.84 -6.84 13.20
N ILE A 981 -25.69 -7.56 13.92
CA ILE A 981 -26.27 -7.10 15.18
C ILE A 981 -25.41 -7.59 16.34
N LEU A 982 -24.90 -6.64 17.13
CA LEU A 982 -24.19 -6.91 18.38
C LEU A 982 -25.14 -6.72 19.56
N PHE A 983 -25.43 -7.79 20.30
CA PHE A 983 -26.18 -7.73 21.55
C PHE A 983 -25.27 -7.36 22.72
N ASP A 984 -25.77 -6.51 23.62
CA ASP A 984 -25.12 -6.30 24.91
C ASP A 984 -25.20 -7.62 25.70
N ALA A 985 -24.04 -8.21 26.00
CA ALA A 985 -23.93 -9.47 26.72
C ALA A 985 -24.65 -9.48 28.09
N ASN A 986 -24.84 -8.31 28.71
CA ASN A 986 -25.57 -8.15 29.97
C ASN A 986 -26.93 -7.46 29.78
N GLY A 987 -27.32 -7.22 28.53
CA GLY A 987 -28.52 -6.48 28.15
C GLY A 987 -29.80 -7.32 28.32
N PRO A 988 -30.96 -6.65 28.47
CA PRO A 988 -32.25 -7.30 28.70
C PRO A 988 -32.75 -8.11 27.50
N CYS A 989 -32.17 -7.88 26.32
CA CYS A 989 -32.52 -8.54 25.06
C CYS A 989 -31.49 -9.56 24.60
N MET A 990 -30.50 -9.89 25.44
CA MET A 990 -29.49 -10.89 25.12
C MET A 990 -30.16 -12.26 24.92
N PRO A 991 -30.13 -12.84 23.70
CA PRO A 991 -30.81 -14.11 23.41
C PRO A 991 -30.21 -15.23 24.23
N GLN A 992 -31.05 -16.05 24.87
CA GLN A 992 -30.65 -17.21 25.64
C GLN A 992 -30.56 -18.47 24.79
N GLU A 993 -29.92 -19.51 25.31
CA GLU A 993 -29.67 -20.76 24.58
C GLU A 993 -30.95 -21.35 23.96
N ASN A 994 -30.91 -21.66 22.67
CA ASN A 994 -32.02 -22.15 21.84
C ASN A 994 -33.17 -21.14 21.61
N GLU A 995 -33.05 -19.89 22.04
CA GLU A 995 -33.99 -18.85 21.65
C GLU A 995 -33.82 -18.48 20.18
N THR A 996 -34.93 -18.13 19.55
CA THR A 996 -34.95 -17.68 18.16
C THR A 996 -34.77 -16.17 18.11
N ILE A 997 -34.02 -15.73 17.12
CA ILE A 997 -33.77 -14.31 16.86
C ILE A 997 -34.25 -14.06 15.44
N GLU A 998 -35.18 -13.13 15.27
CA GLU A 998 -35.64 -12.68 13.96
C GLU A 998 -35.26 -11.21 13.79
N ILE A 999 -34.48 -10.92 12.75
CA ILE A 999 -34.04 -9.57 12.42
C ILE A 999 -34.61 -9.21 11.06
N THR A 1000 -35.54 -8.26 11.04
CA THR A 1000 -36.20 -7.79 9.81
C THR A 1000 -35.72 -6.40 9.46
N TYR A 1001 -35.39 -6.16 8.20
CA TYR A 1001 -34.85 -4.88 7.75
C TYR A 1001 -35.02 -4.71 6.25
N ASN A 1002 -34.78 -3.49 5.79
CA ASN A 1002 -34.66 -3.17 4.37
C ASN A 1002 -33.18 -3.11 4.02
N ALA A 1003 -32.76 -3.87 3.02
CA ALA A 1003 -31.37 -3.87 2.59
C ALA A 1003 -30.99 -2.55 1.90
N LEU A 1004 -29.78 -2.07 2.16
CA LEU A 1004 -29.13 -0.96 1.48
C LEU A 1004 -28.95 -1.27 -0.01
N CYS A 1005 -29.09 -0.22 -0.81
CA CYS A 1005 -28.85 -0.25 -2.24
C CYS A 1005 -27.66 0.67 -2.54
N TYR A 1006 -26.47 0.09 -2.70
CA TYR A 1006 -25.28 0.88 -3.05
C TYR A 1006 -25.35 1.32 -4.50
N SER A 1007 -24.82 2.51 -4.78
CA SER A 1007 -24.55 2.95 -6.15
C SER A 1007 -23.28 2.28 -6.67
N GLU A 1008 -23.27 1.99 -7.98
CA GLU A 1008 -22.11 1.43 -8.67
C GLU A 1008 -20.86 2.32 -8.63
#